data_AF-A0A8C3VIU2-F1
#
_entry.id   AF-A0A8C3VIU2-F1
#
_cell.length_a   1.000
_cell.length_b   1.000
_cell.length_c   1.000
_cell.angle_alpha   90.00
_cell.angle_beta   90.00
_cell.angle_gamma   90.00
#
_symmetry.space_group_name_H-M   'P 1'
#
loop_
_entity.id
_entity.type
_entity.pdbx_description
1 polymer ?
#
loop_
_entity_poly.entity_id
_entity_poly.type
_entity_poly.pdbx_seq_one_letter_code
_entity_poly.pdbx_strand_id
1 'polypeptide(L)'
;KFSKEQAALREQLQVHIQTIGILVSEKSELQTALGHTQQAARQKSGEAESLAARLHSSRQRVSELERTLSSISMQQKQSEKHNKELVKERDNLKLELYKRSKNSEEIKQQNSELSEKVHSLVSQNSAMKLDVEDLQKKLEMAELMIQQFSSQGGSLDANQQLQMALEEKASLETQLAQLSESLHQLQAERDQYVEKLREEGSVWQQRVQQLSEQVTLGAEKEKHMAKIQELENNVTELLSTSGPTAAELSLQEEIQRLQQEKEELHGQFQAQVRDNEQLSHLNREQEERLLELEKTVQRYNEEAVDRQQILEDMQSDKATISRALSQNRDLKEQLAELQNGFVKLTNENMEVTSALQSEQHVKKELAKKLGQLQENLADLKETLELKTQEARGLQEQRDQCYSHLQQYTLAFQQLAAEKDELHKQFLLQTQLMDRLQHEEVQGKVTVEMHLKELQQTKVTVKRDKWKDGRQCDREVLGQLAMAALRQTFGSVSASCPRRNCKLQTFLPGSVMDTVPVEVHEALKTAMDKLQLRFTELMHEKADLKERLEELEHRCIQLSGETDTIGEYIALYQSQRAILKQRHQEKEEYISRLAQDKEEMKMKLLELQELVMRLVRERNEWYSKYVAAAQNPELLAKQEAAPNQEDPTAKQIMQLLREIQNPQERLGSLLENPCIPFFYRADENDEVKIMVV
;
A
#
# COMPACT_ATOMS: atom_id res chain seq x y z
N LYS A 1 107.79 -7.97 -67.58
CA LYS A 1 106.51 -8.38 -68.20
C LYS A 1 105.90 -9.43 -67.29
N PHE A 2 105.94 -10.73 -67.57
CA PHE A 2 105.50 -11.86 -66.72
C PHE A 2 105.16 -11.58 -65.24
N SER A 3 106.09 -11.14 -64.39
CA SER A 3 105.79 -10.84 -62.97
C SER A 3 104.67 -9.81 -62.76
N LYS A 4 104.53 -8.80 -63.62
CA LYS A 4 103.43 -7.82 -63.57
C LYS A 4 102.11 -8.40 -64.07
N GLU A 5 102.15 -9.21 -65.14
CA GLU A 5 100.98 -9.94 -65.63
C GLU A 5 100.48 -10.95 -64.57
N GLN A 6 101.38 -11.66 -63.89
CA GLN A 6 101.06 -12.59 -62.81
C GLN A 6 100.51 -11.87 -61.56
N ALA A 7 100.93 -10.63 -61.29
CA ALA A 7 100.36 -9.80 -60.23
C ALA A 7 98.92 -9.38 -60.58
N ALA A 8 98.69 -8.84 -61.79
CA ALA A 8 97.37 -8.43 -62.26
C ALA A 8 96.38 -9.61 -62.31
N LEU A 9 96.81 -10.80 -62.73
CA LEU A 9 95.97 -12.01 -62.71
C LEU A 9 95.63 -12.49 -61.29
N ARG A 10 96.53 -12.31 -60.31
CA ARG A 10 96.23 -12.57 -58.88
C ARG A 10 95.23 -11.56 -58.33
N GLU A 11 95.37 -10.29 -58.68
CA GLU A 11 94.46 -9.21 -58.28
C GLU A 11 93.05 -9.44 -58.86
N GLN A 12 92.94 -9.76 -60.16
CA GLN A 12 91.68 -10.15 -60.80
C GLN A 12 91.06 -11.39 -60.14
N LEU A 13 91.85 -12.43 -59.85
CA LEU A 13 91.36 -13.61 -59.14
C LEU A 13 90.87 -13.28 -57.73
N GLN A 14 91.57 -12.41 -57.01
CA GLN A 14 91.17 -11.96 -55.67
C GLN A 14 89.88 -11.15 -55.69
N VAL A 15 89.70 -10.25 -56.67
CA VAL A 15 88.44 -9.52 -56.91
C VAL A 15 87.32 -10.51 -57.24
N HIS A 16 87.54 -11.49 -58.12
CA HIS A 16 86.53 -12.50 -58.44
C HIS A 16 86.15 -13.36 -57.23
N ILE A 17 87.11 -13.75 -56.37
CA ILE A 17 86.82 -14.46 -55.11
C ILE A 17 85.97 -13.57 -54.18
N GLN A 18 86.25 -12.27 -54.08
CA GLN A 18 85.44 -11.34 -53.31
C GLN A 18 84.02 -11.18 -53.89
N THR A 19 83.88 -11.02 -55.20
CA THR A 19 82.56 -10.97 -55.87
C THR A 19 81.76 -12.25 -55.68
N ILE A 20 82.39 -13.42 -55.80
CA ILE A 20 81.72 -14.71 -55.55
C ILE A 20 81.33 -14.83 -54.07
N GLY A 21 82.18 -14.38 -53.14
CA GLY A 21 81.87 -14.34 -51.71
C GLY A 21 80.61 -13.51 -51.42
N ILE A 22 80.55 -12.28 -51.96
CA ILE A 22 79.40 -11.37 -51.83
C ILE A 22 78.14 -12.00 -52.43
N LEU A 23 78.22 -12.53 -53.66
CA LEU A 23 77.06 -13.18 -54.30
C LEU A 23 76.57 -14.43 -53.56
N VAL A 24 77.47 -15.14 -52.83
CA VAL A 24 77.10 -16.28 -51.99
C VAL A 24 76.46 -15.83 -50.68
N SER A 25 76.95 -14.76 -50.03
CA SER A 25 76.27 -14.20 -48.84
C SER A 25 74.92 -13.58 -49.20
N GLU A 26 74.83 -12.77 -50.26
CA GLU A 26 73.58 -12.20 -50.76
C GLU A 26 72.57 -13.30 -51.11
N LYS A 27 73.00 -14.37 -51.80
CA LYS A 27 72.14 -15.52 -52.10
C LYS A 27 71.67 -16.22 -50.82
N SER A 28 72.53 -16.36 -49.82
CA SER A 28 72.17 -16.97 -48.53
C SER A 28 71.15 -16.11 -47.76
N GLU A 29 71.39 -14.81 -47.69
CA GLU A 29 70.49 -13.82 -47.08
C GLU A 29 69.13 -13.80 -47.79
N LEU A 30 69.11 -13.69 -49.12
CA LEU A 30 67.87 -13.77 -49.91
C LEU A 30 67.14 -15.11 -49.73
N GLN A 31 67.86 -16.23 -49.61
CA GLN A 31 67.26 -17.55 -49.39
C GLN A 31 66.66 -17.67 -47.97
N THR A 32 67.28 -17.09 -46.94
CA THR A 32 66.70 -17.03 -45.58
C THR A 32 65.49 -16.08 -45.53
N ALA A 33 65.57 -14.90 -46.15
CA ALA A 33 64.47 -13.95 -46.25
C ALA A 33 63.27 -14.54 -47.01
N LEU A 34 63.50 -15.31 -48.08
CA LEU A 34 62.47 -16.06 -48.79
C LEU A 34 61.84 -17.14 -47.90
N GLY A 35 62.64 -17.88 -47.13
CA GLY A 35 62.13 -18.85 -46.15
C GLY A 35 61.24 -18.22 -45.09
N HIS A 36 61.69 -17.11 -44.49
CA HIS A 36 60.95 -16.37 -43.46
C HIS A 36 59.63 -15.80 -44.01
N THR A 37 59.66 -15.20 -45.20
CA THR A 37 58.44 -14.66 -45.83
C THR A 37 57.45 -15.74 -46.26
N GLN A 38 57.92 -16.89 -46.76
CA GLN A 38 57.06 -18.05 -47.02
C GLN A 38 56.44 -18.63 -45.74
N GLN A 39 57.19 -18.69 -44.63
CA GLN A 39 56.68 -19.14 -43.35
C GLN A 39 55.61 -18.19 -42.80
N ALA A 40 55.86 -16.88 -42.84
CA ALA A 40 54.89 -15.85 -42.44
C ALA A 40 53.61 -15.90 -43.31
N ALA A 41 53.74 -16.09 -44.63
CA ALA A 41 52.60 -16.24 -45.53
C ALA A 41 51.75 -17.48 -45.19
N ARG A 42 52.38 -18.62 -44.88
CA ARG A 42 51.66 -19.84 -44.44
C ARG A 42 50.94 -19.64 -43.12
N GLN A 43 51.57 -18.97 -42.14
CA GLN A 43 50.92 -18.62 -40.88
C GLN A 43 49.70 -17.71 -41.10
N LYS A 44 49.81 -16.70 -41.97
CA LYS A 44 48.68 -15.81 -42.30
C LYS A 44 47.56 -16.49 -43.09
N SER A 45 47.85 -17.52 -43.89
CA SER A 45 46.81 -18.38 -44.49
C SER A 45 46.02 -19.11 -43.42
N GLY A 46 46.69 -19.82 -42.49
CA GLY A 46 46.03 -20.54 -41.40
C GLY A 46 45.24 -19.64 -40.44
N GLU A 47 45.74 -18.42 -40.16
CA GLU A 47 44.96 -17.40 -39.43
C GLU A 47 43.69 -17.00 -40.20
N ALA A 48 43.78 -16.74 -41.50
CA ALA A 48 42.64 -16.35 -42.33
C ALA A 48 41.60 -17.48 -42.46
N GLU A 49 42.04 -18.73 -42.60
CA GLU A 49 41.20 -19.93 -42.64
C GLU A 49 40.47 -20.13 -41.30
N SER A 50 41.16 -19.96 -40.16
CA SER A 50 40.56 -20.01 -38.82
C SER A 50 39.52 -18.91 -38.61
N LEU A 51 39.80 -17.68 -39.06
CA LEU A 51 38.87 -16.56 -39.01
C LEU A 51 37.65 -16.79 -39.92
N ALA A 52 37.84 -17.37 -41.11
CA ALA A 52 36.75 -17.72 -42.03
C ALA A 52 35.83 -18.80 -41.43
N ALA A 53 36.39 -19.83 -40.80
CA ALA A 53 35.62 -20.88 -40.11
C ALA A 53 34.80 -20.30 -38.94
N ARG A 54 35.41 -19.43 -38.11
CA ARG A 54 34.71 -18.71 -37.02
C ARG A 54 33.59 -17.82 -37.54
N LEU A 55 33.83 -17.10 -38.65
CA LEU A 55 32.82 -16.26 -39.29
C LEU A 55 31.66 -17.09 -39.87
N HIS A 56 31.95 -18.28 -40.43
CA HIS A 56 30.91 -19.19 -40.92
C HIS A 56 30.02 -19.71 -39.79
N SER A 57 30.61 -20.22 -38.70
CA SER A 57 29.88 -20.66 -37.51
C SER A 57 29.06 -19.52 -36.88
N SER A 58 29.60 -18.30 -36.82
CA SER A 58 28.87 -17.12 -36.34
C SER A 58 27.66 -16.79 -37.22
N ARG A 59 27.76 -16.94 -38.55
CA ARG A 59 26.63 -16.72 -39.49
C ARG A 59 25.57 -17.81 -39.37
N GLN A 60 25.96 -19.07 -39.18
CA GLN A 60 25.02 -20.16 -38.91
C GLN A 60 24.21 -19.86 -37.64
N ARG A 61 24.89 -19.54 -36.53
CA ARG A 61 24.26 -19.19 -35.24
C ARG A 61 23.33 -17.97 -35.34
N VAL A 62 23.69 -16.93 -36.11
CA VAL A 62 22.77 -15.80 -36.37
C VAL A 62 21.51 -16.28 -37.09
N SER A 63 21.63 -17.12 -38.12
CA SER A 63 20.46 -17.65 -38.83
C SER A 63 19.58 -18.57 -37.96
N GLU A 64 20.15 -19.26 -36.98
CA GLU A 64 19.41 -20.06 -35.99
C GLU A 64 18.64 -19.16 -35.02
N LEU A 65 19.27 -18.07 -34.57
CA LEU A 65 18.64 -17.04 -33.75
C LEU A 65 17.51 -16.32 -34.51
N GLU A 66 17.69 -15.99 -35.79
CA GLU A 66 16.64 -15.40 -36.64
C GLU A 66 15.41 -16.33 -36.78
N ARG A 67 15.62 -17.64 -36.95
CA ARG A 67 14.54 -18.64 -37.02
C ARG A 67 13.82 -18.80 -35.67
N THR A 68 14.56 -18.88 -34.56
CA THR A 68 13.96 -19.00 -33.22
C THR A 68 13.21 -17.74 -32.81
N LEU A 69 13.75 -16.55 -33.07
CA LEU A 69 13.03 -15.27 -32.89
C LEU A 69 11.75 -15.20 -33.74
N SER A 70 11.78 -15.68 -34.99
CA SER A 70 10.60 -15.75 -35.86
C SER A 70 9.52 -16.68 -35.29
N SER A 71 9.92 -17.85 -34.78
CA SER A 71 9.05 -18.82 -34.13
C SER A 71 8.43 -18.27 -32.84
N ILE A 72 9.24 -17.67 -31.97
CA ILE A 72 8.79 -17.03 -30.72
C ILE A 72 7.82 -15.87 -31.01
N SER A 73 8.09 -15.03 -32.02
CA SER A 73 7.16 -13.96 -32.43
C SER A 73 5.83 -14.52 -32.97
N MET A 74 5.82 -15.68 -33.63
CA MET A 74 4.58 -16.34 -34.05
C MET A 74 3.81 -16.92 -32.84
N GLN A 75 4.50 -17.58 -31.92
CA GLN A 75 3.92 -18.12 -30.69
C GLN A 75 3.36 -17.02 -29.78
N GLN A 76 4.07 -15.89 -29.65
CA GLN A 76 3.59 -14.70 -28.95
C GLN A 76 2.28 -14.19 -29.56
N LYS A 77 2.22 -14.01 -30.90
CA LYS A 77 1.01 -13.56 -31.60
C LYS A 77 -0.17 -14.52 -31.45
N GLN A 78 0.08 -15.82 -31.29
CA GLN A 78 -0.96 -16.81 -31.00
C GLN A 78 -1.44 -16.70 -29.54
N SER A 79 -0.52 -16.58 -28.59
CA SER A 79 -0.82 -16.38 -27.15
C SER A 79 -1.56 -15.07 -26.89
N GLU A 80 -1.25 -14.01 -27.64
CA GLU A 80 -1.97 -12.73 -27.62
C GLU A 80 -3.40 -12.83 -28.17
N LYS A 81 -3.67 -13.71 -29.15
CA LYS A 81 -5.04 -13.98 -29.63
C LYS A 81 -5.84 -14.72 -28.57
N HIS A 82 -5.26 -15.79 -28.01
CA HIS A 82 -5.91 -16.58 -26.97
C HIS A 82 -6.23 -15.75 -25.72
N ASN A 83 -5.32 -14.88 -25.27
CA ASN A 83 -5.62 -13.92 -24.20
C ASN A 83 -6.76 -12.95 -24.54
N LYS A 84 -6.89 -12.52 -25.81
CA LYS A 84 -8.02 -11.68 -26.28
C LYS A 84 -9.33 -12.46 -26.41
N GLU A 85 -9.30 -13.78 -26.45
CA GLU A 85 -10.47 -14.67 -26.39
C GLU A 85 -10.89 -14.88 -24.93
N LEU A 86 -9.98 -15.31 -24.06
CA LEU A 86 -10.21 -15.47 -22.61
C LEU A 86 -10.72 -14.18 -21.95
N VAL A 87 -10.25 -13.00 -22.37
CA VAL A 87 -10.76 -11.70 -21.88
C VAL A 87 -12.23 -11.48 -22.27
N LYS A 88 -12.64 -11.88 -23.48
CA LYS A 88 -14.05 -11.78 -23.91
C LYS A 88 -14.92 -12.78 -23.15
N GLU A 89 -14.46 -14.01 -22.98
CA GLU A 89 -15.19 -15.04 -22.22
C GLU A 89 -15.38 -14.62 -20.76
N ARG A 90 -14.33 -14.12 -20.10
CA ARG A 90 -14.40 -13.51 -18.77
C ARG A 90 -15.45 -12.40 -18.69
N ASP A 91 -15.50 -11.51 -19.67
CA ASP A 91 -16.42 -10.36 -19.63
C ASP A 91 -17.86 -10.73 -20.04
N ASN A 92 -18.05 -11.75 -20.87
CA ASN A 92 -19.35 -12.41 -21.09
C ASN A 92 -19.85 -13.07 -19.80
N LEU A 93 -19.01 -13.85 -19.10
CA LEU A 93 -19.36 -14.50 -17.84
C LEU A 93 -19.69 -13.49 -16.74
N LYS A 94 -18.98 -12.35 -16.66
CA LYS A 94 -19.38 -11.23 -15.77
C LYS A 94 -20.77 -10.70 -16.11
N LEU A 95 -21.09 -10.54 -17.39
CA LEU A 95 -22.40 -10.05 -17.83
C LEU A 95 -23.52 -11.05 -17.50
N GLU A 96 -23.25 -12.35 -17.59
CA GLU A 96 -24.18 -13.41 -17.15
C GLU A 96 -24.34 -13.47 -15.63
N LEU A 97 -23.26 -13.34 -14.86
CA LEU A 97 -23.32 -13.25 -13.41
C LEU A 97 -24.11 -12.02 -12.94
N TYR A 98 -23.92 -10.86 -13.58
CA TYR A 98 -24.71 -9.65 -13.31
C TYR A 98 -26.21 -9.87 -13.59
N LYS A 99 -26.57 -10.48 -14.73
CA LYS A 99 -27.95 -10.87 -15.04
C LYS A 99 -28.51 -11.84 -13.99
N ARG A 100 -27.76 -12.87 -13.59
CA ARG A 100 -28.17 -13.83 -12.55
C ARG A 100 -28.35 -13.17 -11.18
N SER A 101 -27.51 -12.19 -10.81
CA SER A 101 -27.68 -11.42 -9.57
C SER A 101 -28.99 -10.65 -9.59
N LYS A 102 -29.24 -9.86 -10.64
CA LYS A 102 -30.48 -9.08 -10.78
C LYS A 102 -31.73 -9.96 -10.76
N ASN A 103 -31.73 -11.09 -11.48
CA ASN A 103 -32.83 -12.04 -11.42
C ASN A 103 -32.99 -12.67 -10.02
N SER A 104 -31.90 -12.90 -9.27
CA SER A 104 -31.98 -13.38 -7.89
C SER A 104 -32.51 -12.32 -6.92
N GLU A 105 -32.22 -11.05 -7.16
CA GLU A 105 -32.75 -9.90 -6.40
C GLU A 105 -34.26 -9.74 -6.67
N GLU A 106 -34.70 -9.83 -7.92
CA GLU A 106 -36.12 -9.84 -8.31
C GLU A 106 -36.91 -10.99 -7.66
N ILE A 107 -36.36 -12.22 -7.67
CA ILE A 107 -36.97 -13.38 -7.01
C ILE A 107 -36.99 -13.22 -5.47
N LYS A 108 -35.95 -12.63 -4.87
CA LYS A 108 -35.94 -12.31 -3.42
C LYS A 108 -37.04 -11.30 -3.07
N GLN A 109 -37.23 -10.27 -3.89
CA GLN A 109 -38.29 -9.28 -3.69
C GLN A 109 -39.68 -9.95 -3.78
N GLN A 110 -39.94 -10.75 -4.83
CA GLN A 110 -41.18 -11.51 -4.98
C GLN A 110 -41.46 -12.42 -3.77
N ASN A 111 -40.43 -13.12 -3.26
CA ASN A 111 -40.56 -13.94 -2.06
C ASN A 111 -40.88 -13.11 -0.79
N SER A 112 -40.34 -11.90 -0.65
CA SER A 112 -40.71 -11.01 0.46
C SER A 112 -42.15 -10.50 0.37
N GLU A 113 -42.60 -10.09 -0.82
CA GLU A 113 -43.98 -9.64 -1.08
C GLU A 113 -45.00 -10.76 -0.82
N LEU A 114 -44.70 -11.99 -1.24
CA LEU A 114 -45.51 -13.16 -0.95
C LEU A 114 -45.53 -13.50 0.56
N SER A 115 -44.39 -13.38 1.24
CA SER A 115 -44.29 -13.64 2.68
C SER A 115 -45.09 -12.63 3.51
N GLU A 116 -45.02 -11.34 3.16
CA GLU A 116 -45.84 -10.29 3.79
C GLU A 116 -47.33 -10.52 3.54
N LYS A 117 -47.72 -10.89 2.31
CA LYS A 117 -49.11 -11.22 1.97
C LYS A 117 -49.64 -12.42 2.76
N VAL A 118 -48.83 -13.47 2.95
CA VAL A 118 -49.18 -14.60 3.83
C VAL A 118 -49.32 -14.15 5.29
N HIS A 119 -48.39 -13.34 5.80
CA HIS A 119 -48.45 -12.87 7.19
C HIS A 119 -49.69 -11.98 7.45
N SER A 120 -50.06 -11.14 6.48
CA SER A 120 -51.28 -10.32 6.51
C SER A 120 -52.54 -11.18 6.54
N LEU A 121 -52.64 -12.20 5.66
CA LEU A 121 -53.76 -13.15 5.65
C LEU A 121 -53.87 -13.94 6.96
N VAL A 122 -52.74 -14.38 7.55
CA VAL A 122 -52.71 -15.04 8.87
C VAL A 122 -53.21 -14.10 9.96
N SER A 123 -52.81 -12.82 9.93
CA SER A 123 -53.30 -11.82 10.88
C SER A 123 -54.81 -11.58 10.76
N GLN A 124 -55.33 -11.44 9.55
CA GLN A 124 -56.78 -11.31 9.28
C GLN A 124 -57.55 -12.55 9.77
N ASN A 125 -57.04 -13.75 9.51
CA ASN A 125 -57.64 -15.00 9.97
C ASN A 125 -57.65 -15.11 11.50
N SER A 126 -56.64 -14.55 12.19
CA SER A 126 -56.62 -14.47 13.66
C SER A 126 -57.62 -13.47 14.24
N ALA A 127 -57.82 -12.31 13.59
CA ALA A 127 -58.83 -11.34 13.99
C ALA A 127 -60.25 -11.91 13.82
N MET A 128 -60.55 -12.50 12.66
CA MET A 128 -61.85 -13.13 12.39
C MET A 128 -62.20 -14.26 13.38
N LYS A 129 -61.20 -14.97 13.92
CA LYS A 129 -61.41 -15.96 14.99
C LYS A 129 -61.84 -15.31 16.30
N LEU A 130 -61.18 -14.23 16.72
CA LEU A 130 -61.56 -13.47 17.90
C LEU A 130 -62.97 -12.86 17.75
N ASP A 131 -63.31 -12.33 16.57
CA ASP A 131 -64.65 -11.82 16.27
C ASP A 131 -65.72 -12.91 16.39
N VAL A 132 -65.45 -14.12 15.86
CA VAL A 132 -66.34 -15.29 16.00
C VAL A 132 -66.47 -15.74 17.45
N GLU A 133 -65.36 -15.80 18.20
CA GLU A 133 -65.39 -16.12 19.63
C GLU A 133 -66.19 -15.10 20.45
N ASP A 134 -66.14 -13.81 20.11
CA ASP A 134 -66.92 -12.77 20.81
C ASP A 134 -68.38 -12.73 20.38
N LEU A 135 -68.70 -13.08 19.13
CA LEU A 135 -70.08 -13.30 18.69
C LEU A 135 -70.70 -14.53 19.37
N GLN A 136 -69.94 -15.61 19.58
CA GLN A 136 -70.37 -16.78 20.36
C GLN A 136 -70.72 -16.40 21.81
N LYS A 137 -69.83 -15.69 22.52
CA LYS A 137 -70.10 -15.20 23.89
C LYS A 137 -71.37 -14.33 23.96
N LYS A 138 -71.61 -13.49 22.95
CA LYS A 138 -72.83 -12.65 22.85
C LYS A 138 -74.08 -13.47 22.61
N LEU A 139 -74.01 -14.50 21.75
CA LEU A 139 -75.11 -15.41 21.49
C LEU A 139 -75.52 -16.19 22.75
N GLU A 140 -74.55 -16.79 23.45
CA GLU A 140 -74.77 -17.48 24.73
C GLU A 140 -75.46 -16.56 25.76
N MET A 141 -75.01 -15.31 25.87
CA MET A 141 -75.60 -14.30 26.76
C MET A 141 -77.05 -13.95 26.37
N ALA A 142 -77.33 -13.82 25.07
CA ALA A 142 -78.68 -13.53 24.56
C ALA A 142 -79.64 -14.72 24.76
N GLU A 143 -79.18 -15.95 24.53
CA GLU A 143 -79.95 -17.16 24.81
C GLU A 143 -80.30 -17.30 26.30
N LEU A 144 -79.35 -16.99 27.19
CA LEU A 144 -79.59 -16.95 28.63
C LEU A 144 -80.62 -15.88 29.03
N MET A 145 -80.56 -14.67 28.45
CA MET A 145 -81.59 -13.64 28.67
C MET A 145 -82.96 -14.09 28.16
N ILE A 146 -83.04 -14.71 26.97
CA ILE A 146 -84.29 -15.23 26.42
C ILE A 146 -84.90 -16.30 27.32
N GLN A 147 -84.08 -17.21 27.88
CA GLN A 147 -84.55 -18.19 28.88
C GLN A 147 -85.09 -17.52 30.15
N GLN A 148 -84.44 -16.46 30.64
CA GLN A 148 -84.89 -15.73 31.83
C GLN A 148 -86.22 -15.00 31.58
N PHE A 149 -86.35 -14.22 30.50
CA PHE A 149 -87.60 -13.51 30.19
C PHE A 149 -88.76 -14.46 29.85
N SER A 150 -88.47 -15.63 29.27
CA SER A 150 -89.47 -16.70 29.07
C SER A 150 -90.08 -17.22 30.37
N SER A 151 -89.45 -16.96 31.53
CA SER A 151 -89.93 -17.37 32.85
C SER A 151 -90.69 -16.29 33.63
N GLN A 152 -90.70 -15.03 33.16
CA GLN A 152 -91.33 -13.89 33.86
C GLN A 152 -92.21 -13.04 32.94
N GLY A 153 -93.46 -13.47 32.75
CA GLY A 153 -94.43 -12.72 31.94
C GLY A 153 -95.14 -11.60 32.70
N GLY A 154 -95.05 -10.35 32.22
CA GLY A 154 -96.01 -9.29 32.61
C GLY A 154 -95.51 -7.84 32.66
N SER A 155 -95.14 -7.23 31.52
CA SER A 155 -95.07 -5.76 31.40
C SER A 155 -95.25 -5.30 29.95
N LEU A 156 -95.87 -4.13 29.73
CA LEU A 156 -96.02 -3.51 28.41
C LEU A 156 -94.71 -2.91 27.89
N ASP A 157 -93.86 -2.39 28.78
CA ASP A 157 -92.51 -1.92 28.45
C ASP A 157 -91.61 -3.09 28.03
N ALA A 158 -91.74 -4.23 28.72
CA ALA A 158 -91.07 -5.47 28.33
C ALA A 158 -91.49 -5.97 26.94
N ASN A 159 -92.73 -5.74 26.48
CA ASN A 159 -93.12 -6.04 25.10
C ASN A 159 -92.42 -5.13 24.07
N GLN A 160 -92.18 -3.85 24.40
CA GLN A 160 -91.53 -2.92 23.47
C GLN A 160 -90.01 -3.16 23.43
N GLN A 161 -89.41 -3.49 24.57
CA GLN A 161 -88.01 -3.96 24.65
C GLN A 161 -87.82 -5.32 23.98
N LEU A 162 -88.76 -6.26 24.14
CA LEU A 162 -88.80 -7.54 23.42
C LEU A 162 -88.89 -7.32 21.91
N GLN A 163 -89.67 -6.35 21.43
CA GLN A 163 -89.74 -6.08 19.99
C GLN A 163 -88.43 -5.50 19.44
N MET A 164 -87.77 -4.57 20.15
CA MET A 164 -86.43 -4.12 19.75
C MET A 164 -85.41 -5.28 19.77
N ALA A 165 -85.47 -6.16 20.77
CA ALA A 165 -84.62 -7.34 20.84
C ALA A 165 -84.93 -8.37 19.73
N LEU A 166 -86.18 -8.45 19.24
CA LEU A 166 -86.55 -9.28 18.09
C LEU A 166 -86.04 -8.68 16.77
N GLU A 167 -86.06 -7.36 16.62
CA GLU A 167 -85.49 -6.65 15.46
C GLU A 167 -83.95 -6.73 15.45
N GLU A 168 -83.30 -6.57 16.60
CA GLU A 168 -81.86 -6.80 16.77
C GLU A 168 -81.50 -8.27 16.48
N LYS A 169 -82.27 -9.24 17.01
CA LYS A 169 -82.12 -10.67 16.73
C LYS A 169 -82.24 -10.97 15.23
N ALA A 170 -83.21 -10.39 14.52
CA ALA A 170 -83.33 -10.56 13.07
C ALA A 170 -82.14 -9.96 12.29
N SER A 171 -81.55 -8.85 12.79
CA SER A 171 -80.32 -8.27 12.21
C SER A 171 -79.09 -9.16 12.46
N LEU A 172 -79.01 -9.81 13.62
CA LEU A 172 -77.95 -10.76 13.95
C LEU A 172 -78.14 -12.09 13.22
N GLU A 173 -79.36 -12.59 13.06
CA GLU A 173 -79.67 -13.78 12.25
C GLU A 173 -79.29 -13.58 10.77
N THR A 174 -79.48 -12.38 10.21
CA THR A 174 -79.07 -12.08 8.83
C THR A 174 -77.55 -11.90 8.69
N GLN A 175 -76.86 -11.33 9.69
CA GLN A 175 -75.39 -11.31 9.73
C GLN A 175 -74.79 -12.72 9.89
N LEU A 176 -75.36 -13.55 10.77
CA LEU A 176 -74.97 -14.95 10.95
C LEU A 176 -75.22 -15.77 9.68
N ALA A 177 -76.33 -15.52 8.96
CA ALA A 177 -76.58 -16.14 7.67
C ALA A 177 -75.48 -15.79 6.65
N GLN A 178 -75.13 -14.50 6.50
CA GLN A 178 -74.05 -14.05 5.61
C GLN A 178 -72.67 -14.62 5.98
N LEU A 179 -72.32 -14.63 7.27
CA LEU A 179 -71.10 -15.26 7.75
C LEU A 179 -71.10 -16.77 7.49
N SER A 180 -72.23 -17.46 7.71
CA SER A 180 -72.36 -18.88 7.41
C SER A 180 -72.22 -19.17 5.92
N GLU A 181 -72.75 -18.31 5.04
CA GLU A 181 -72.59 -18.46 3.59
C GLU A 181 -71.13 -18.29 3.17
N SER A 182 -70.43 -17.29 3.71
CA SER A 182 -68.99 -17.10 3.46
C SER A 182 -68.14 -18.27 3.95
N LEU A 183 -68.50 -18.87 5.10
CA LEU A 183 -67.86 -20.09 5.60
C LEU A 183 -68.15 -21.30 4.70
N HIS A 184 -69.37 -21.47 4.19
CA HIS A 184 -69.69 -22.52 3.22
C HIS A 184 -68.94 -22.33 1.90
N GLN A 185 -68.73 -21.10 1.44
CA GLN A 185 -67.94 -20.80 0.24
C GLN A 185 -66.46 -21.18 0.44
N LEU A 186 -65.82 -20.69 1.52
CA LEU A 186 -64.43 -21.06 1.86
C LEU A 186 -64.27 -22.56 2.12
N GLN A 187 -65.29 -23.21 2.68
CA GLN A 187 -65.31 -24.66 2.87
C GLN A 187 -65.39 -25.40 1.53
N ALA A 188 -66.23 -24.95 0.60
CA ALA A 188 -66.31 -25.53 -0.75
C ALA A 188 -65.02 -25.31 -1.56
N GLU A 189 -64.35 -24.17 -1.42
CA GLU A 189 -63.02 -23.93 -2.02
C GLU A 189 -61.97 -24.89 -1.44
N ARG A 190 -61.89 -25.01 -0.10
CA ARG A 190 -61.03 -25.99 0.58
C ARG A 190 -61.27 -27.41 0.04
N ASP A 191 -62.53 -27.83 -0.05
CA ASP A 191 -62.89 -29.19 -0.45
C ASP A 191 -62.56 -29.45 -1.93
N GLN A 192 -62.67 -28.43 -2.80
CA GLN A 192 -62.14 -28.50 -4.17
C GLN A 192 -60.61 -28.61 -4.24
N TYR A 193 -59.86 -27.94 -3.35
CA TYR A 193 -58.41 -28.11 -3.27
C TYR A 193 -58.00 -29.48 -2.73
N VAL A 194 -58.75 -30.02 -1.76
CA VAL A 194 -58.53 -31.38 -1.23
C VAL A 194 -58.78 -32.44 -2.30
N GLU A 195 -59.87 -32.34 -3.07
CA GLU A 195 -60.12 -33.29 -4.18
C GLU A 195 -59.09 -33.16 -5.31
N LYS A 196 -58.61 -31.96 -5.68
CA LYS A 196 -57.51 -31.81 -6.66
C LYS A 196 -56.22 -32.50 -6.19
N LEU A 197 -55.81 -32.30 -4.93
CA LEU A 197 -54.64 -32.97 -4.35
C LEU A 197 -54.83 -34.50 -4.26
N ARG A 198 -56.08 -34.97 -4.09
CA ARG A 198 -56.45 -36.38 -4.10
C ARG A 198 -56.45 -36.99 -5.51
N GLU A 199 -56.88 -36.24 -6.53
CA GLU A 199 -56.79 -36.63 -7.94
C GLU A 199 -55.31 -36.74 -8.36
N GLU A 200 -54.49 -35.71 -8.10
CA GLU A 200 -53.05 -35.74 -8.34
C GLU A 200 -52.38 -36.89 -7.59
N GLY A 201 -52.70 -37.06 -6.29
CA GLY A 201 -52.23 -38.17 -5.47
C GLY A 201 -52.61 -39.55 -6.04
N SER A 202 -53.82 -39.69 -6.57
CA SER A 202 -54.29 -40.93 -7.22
C SER A 202 -53.56 -41.21 -8.54
N VAL A 203 -53.21 -40.18 -9.31
CA VAL A 203 -52.40 -40.33 -10.54
C VAL A 203 -50.97 -40.77 -10.20
N TRP A 204 -50.34 -40.15 -9.19
CA TRP A 204 -49.03 -40.59 -8.70
C TRP A 204 -49.07 -42.01 -8.12
N GLN A 205 -50.10 -42.34 -7.33
CA GLN A 205 -50.28 -43.67 -6.75
C GLN A 205 -50.48 -44.74 -7.83
N GLN A 206 -51.31 -44.49 -8.85
CA GLN A 206 -51.43 -45.38 -10.00
C GLN A 206 -50.08 -45.55 -10.73
N ARG A 207 -49.31 -44.47 -10.89
CA ARG A 207 -48.01 -44.56 -11.59
C ARG A 207 -46.97 -45.35 -10.81
N VAL A 208 -46.93 -45.21 -9.48
CA VAL A 208 -46.11 -46.04 -8.59
C VAL A 208 -46.59 -47.50 -8.63
N GLN A 209 -47.91 -47.75 -8.58
CA GLN A 209 -48.46 -49.09 -8.61
C GLN A 209 -48.11 -49.82 -9.93
N GLN A 210 -48.29 -49.18 -11.09
CA GLN A 210 -47.88 -49.73 -12.40
C GLN A 210 -46.40 -50.15 -12.43
N LEU A 211 -45.51 -49.34 -11.86
CA LEU A 211 -44.08 -49.66 -11.79
C LEU A 211 -43.82 -50.82 -10.83
N SER A 212 -44.53 -50.89 -9.69
CA SER A 212 -44.41 -52.01 -8.75
C SER A 212 -44.93 -53.33 -9.35
N GLU A 213 -46.03 -53.31 -10.11
CA GLU A 213 -46.60 -54.49 -10.78
C GLU A 213 -45.67 -55.02 -11.88
N GLN A 214 -44.97 -54.14 -12.59
CA GLN A 214 -43.91 -54.55 -13.53
C GLN A 214 -42.74 -55.24 -12.83
N VAL A 215 -42.33 -54.77 -11.64
CA VAL A 215 -41.27 -55.39 -10.85
C VAL A 215 -41.71 -56.74 -10.27
N THR A 216 -42.94 -56.86 -9.75
CA THR A 216 -43.43 -58.15 -9.24
C THR A 216 -43.61 -59.19 -10.34
N LEU A 217 -44.08 -58.79 -11.52
CA LEU A 217 -44.16 -59.69 -12.69
C LEU A 217 -42.78 -60.16 -13.19
N GLY A 218 -41.70 -59.41 -12.89
CA GLY A 218 -40.33 -59.89 -13.06
C GLY A 218 -40.01 -61.02 -12.08
N ALA A 219 -40.14 -60.74 -10.77
CA ALA A 219 -39.84 -61.69 -9.71
C ALA A 219 -40.74 -62.95 -9.70
N GLU A 220 -41.95 -62.87 -10.25
CA GLU A 220 -42.83 -64.04 -10.44
C GLU A 220 -42.35 -64.92 -11.60
N LYS A 221 -41.88 -64.33 -12.71
CA LYS A 221 -41.27 -65.10 -13.81
C LYS A 221 -40.02 -65.84 -13.35
N GLU A 222 -39.16 -65.20 -12.56
CA GLU A 222 -37.98 -65.85 -11.96
C GLU A 222 -38.37 -67.07 -11.10
N LYS A 223 -39.40 -66.93 -10.25
CA LYS A 223 -39.94 -68.06 -9.45
C LYS A 223 -40.53 -69.16 -10.31
N HIS A 224 -41.24 -68.82 -11.39
CA HIS A 224 -41.79 -69.81 -12.31
C HIS A 224 -40.69 -70.55 -13.08
N MET A 225 -39.66 -69.86 -13.56
CA MET A 225 -38.47 -70.49 -14.17
C MET A 225 -37.79 -71.46 -13.20
N ALA A 226 -37.54 -71.03 -11.96
CA ALA A 226 -36.96 -71.90 -10.92
C ALA A 226 -37.84 -73.12 -10.62
N LYS A 227 -39.17 -72.96 -10.61
CA LYS A 227 -40.12 -74.06 -10.35
C LYS A 227 -40.24 -75.04 -11.54
N ILE A 228 -40.14 -74.55 -12.77
CA ILE A 228 -40.06 -75.39 -13.97
C ILE A 228 -38.78 -76.22 -13.95
N GLN A 229 -37.64 -75.58 -13.67
CA GLN A 229 -36.33 -76.23 -13.59
C GLN A 229 -36.27 -77.27 -12.45
N GLU A 230 -36.96 -77.04 -11.33
CA GLU A 230 -37.14 -78.05 -10.28
C GLU A 230 -38.01 -79.23 -10.75
N LEU A 231 -39.09 -78.99 -11.49
CA LEU A 231 -39.98 -80.05 -11.99
C LEU A 231 -39.35 -80.89 -13.10
N GLU A 232 -38.57 -80.29 -14.01
CA GLU A 232 -37.84 -81.00 -15.08
C GLU A 232 -36.82 -82.01 -14.51
N ASN A 233 -36.14 -81.64 -13.43
CA ASN A 233 -35.24 -82.52 -12.68
C ASN A 233 -35.98 -83.70 -12.01
N ASN A 234 -37.28 -83.57 -11.70
CA ASN A 234 -38.08 -84.67 -11.14
C ASN A 234 -38.71 -85.56 -12.23
N VAL A 235 -39.10 -85.00 -13.38
CA VAL A 235 -39.69 -85.75 -14.50
C VAL A 235 -38.66 -86.64 -15.20
N THR A 236 -37.40 -86.21 -15.25
CA THR A 236 -36.29 -86.99 -15.84
C THR A 236 -35.95 -88.28 -15.08
N GLU A 237 -36.38 -88.43 -13.81
CA GLU A 237 -36.14 -89.64 -13.00
C GLU A 237 -37.22 -90.73 -13.21
N LEU A 238 -38.42 -90.38 -13.72
CA LEU A 238 -39.61 -91.24 -13.59
C LEU A 238 -40.11 -91.95 -14.88
N LEU A 239 -39.54 -91.67 -16.05
CA LEU A 239 -40.05 -92.20 -17.34
C LEU A 239 -39.20 -93.32 -17.95
N SER A 240 -38.87 -94.33 -17.14
CA SER A 240 -38.38 -95.63 -17.63
C SER A 240 -39.50 -96.68 -17.72
N THR A 241 -39.46 -97.50 -18.77
CA THR A 241 -40.25 -98.74 -19.03
C THR A 241 -41.64 -98.63 -19.73
N SER A 242 -41.60 -98.79 -21.07
CA SER A 242 -42.40 -99.72 -21.93
C SER A 242 -43.93 -99.90 -21.79
N GLY A 243 -44.65 -99.86 -22.92
CA GLY A 243 -46.10 -100.14 -23.04
C GLY A 243 -46.53 -101.57 -23.50
N PRO A 244 -47.85 -101.84 -23.65
CA PRO A 244 -48.44 -103.20 -23.64
C PRO A 244 -49.50 -103.55 -24.74
N THR A 245 -49.87 -104.83 -24.90
CA THR A 245 -50.63 -105.39 -26.07
C THR A 245 -52.16 -105.16 -26.15
N ALA A 246 -52.69 -105.08 -27.38
CA ALA A 246 -54.07 -104.77 -27.83
C ALA A 246 -54.61 -103.40 -27.40
N ALA A 247 -54.41 -103.08 -26.13
CA ALA A 247 -54.00 -101.75 -25.71
C ALA A 247 -52.86 -101.21 -26.61
N GLU A 248 -52.02 -102.07 -27.23
CA GLU A 248 -50.93 -101.70 -28.15
C GLU A 248 -51.37 -100.86 -29.33
N LEU A 249 -52.60 -100.95 -29.84
CA LEU A 249 -52.97 -100.04 -30.94
C LEU A 249 -53.24 -98.64 -30.39
N SER A 250 -54.02 -98.52 -29.31
CA SER A 250 -54.19 -97.22 -28.65
C SER A 250 -52.88 -96.70 -28.03
N LEU A 251 -51.98 -97.58 -27.56
CA LEU A 251 -50.69 -97.27 -26.94
C LEU A 251 -49.50 -97.31 -27.90
N GLN A 252 -49.66 -97.68 -29.15
CA GLN A 252 -48.72 -97.38 -30.24
C GLN A 252 -49.16 -96.08 -30.92
N GLU A 253 -50.45 -95.75 -30.93
CA GLU A 253 -50.94 -94.37 -31.15
C GLU A 253 -50.58 -93.45 -29.97
N GLU A 254 -50.54 -93.93 -28.73
CA GLU A 254 -50.11 -93.16 -27.54
C GLU A 254 -48.59 -93.14 -27.41
N ILE A 255 -47.84 -94.20 -27.77
CA ILE A 255 -46.38 -94.13 -27.91
C ILE A 255 -45.99 -93.26 -29.11
N GLN A 256 -46.74 -93.26 -30.22
CA GLN A 256 -46.48 -92.32 -31.33
C GLN A 256 -46.82 -90.89 -30.93
N ARG A 257 -47.93 -90.64 -30.20
CA ARG A 257 -48.21 -89.31 -29.65
C ARG A 257 -47.18 -88.89 -28.61
N LEU A 258 -46.81 -89.74 -27.65
CA LEU A 258 -45.74 -89.48 -26.68
C LEU A 258 -44.35 -89.39 -27.33
N GLN A 259 -44.13 -89.99 -28.50
CA GLN A 259 -42.92 -89.80 -29.31
C GLN A 259 -42.95 -88.45 -30.04
N GLN A 260 -44.08 -88.06 -30.62
CA GLN A 260 -44.28 -86.74 -31.24
C GLN A 260 -44.19 -85.64 -30.19
N GLU A 261 -44.92 -85.74 -29.08
CA GLU A 261 -44.83 -84.86 -27.91
C GLU A 261 -43.41 -84.84 -27.35
N LYS A 262 -42.68 -85.96 -27.28
CA LYS A 262 -41.27 -85.98 -26.88
C LYS A 262 -40.36 -85.29 -27.91
N GLU A 263 -40.59 -85.46 -29.20
CA GLU A 263 -39.80 -84.82 -30.27
C GLU A 263 -40.09 -83.32 -30.35
N GLU A 264 -41.34 -82.90 -30.13
CA GLU A 264 -41.77 -81.52 -29.99
C GLU A 264 -41.21 -80.89 -28.70
N LEU A 265 -41.32 -81.55 -27.55
CA LEU A 265 -40.72 -81.10 -26.29
C LEU A 265 -39.19 -81.08 -26.37
N HIS A 266 -38.55 -82.02 -27.08
CA HIS A 266 -37.11 -81.99 -27.31
C HIS A 266 -36.72 -80.87 -28.27
N GLY A 267 -37.55 -80.55 -29.27
CA GLY A 267 -37.40 -79.39 -30.13
C GLY A 267 -37.57 -78.07 -29.37
N GLN A 268 -38.56 -77.98 -28.48
CA GLN A 268 -38.78 -76.85 -27.59
C GLN A 268 -37.63 -76.69 -26.59
N PHE A 269 -37.14 -77.77 -25.99
CA PHE A 269 -35.95 -77.77 -25.13
C PHE A 269 -34.70 -77.34 -25.90
N GLN A 270 -34.47 -77.85 -27.11
CA GLN A 270 -33.36 -77.39 -27.96
C GLN A 270 -33.49 -75.92 -28.35
N ALA A 271 -34.71 -75.39 -28.55
CA ALA A 271 -34.93 -73.97 -28.77
C ALA A 271 -34.60 -73.18 -27.49
N GLN A 272 -35.15 -73.56 -26.34
CA GLN A 272 -34.88 -72.93 -25.04
C GLN A 272 -33.40 -72.98 -24.65
N VAL A 273 -32.66 -74.04 -24.99
CA VAL A 273 -31.20 -74.10 -24.78
C VAL A 273 -30.51 -73.06 -25.65
N ARG A 274 -30.83 -72.98 -26.95
CA ARG A 274 -30.27 -71.95 -27.85
C ARG A 274 -30.66 -70.53 -27.45
N ASP A 275 -31.85 -70.34 -26.89
CA ASP A 275 -32.33 -69.05 -26.40
C ASP A 275 -31.61 -68.68 -25.08
N ASN A 276 -31.38 -69.64 -24.17
CA ASN A 276 -30.55 -69.42 -22.98
C ASN A 276 -29.07 -69.21 -23.32
N GLU A 277 -28.52 -69.85 -24.35
CA GLU A 277 -27.18 -69.58 -24.89
C GLU A 277 -27.12 -68.15 -25.45
N GLN A 278 -28.09 -67.73 -26.25
CA GLN A 278 -28.20 -66.34 -26.76
C GLN A 278 -28.35 -65.32 -25.63
N LEU A 279 -29.17 -65.59 -24.62
CA LEU A 279 -29.31 -64.72 -23.43
C LEU A 279 -28.02 -64.69 -22.60
N SER A 280 -27.29 -65.81 -22.49
CA SER A 280 -25.99 -65.86 -21.81
C SER A 280 -24.92 -65.06 -22.57
N HIS A 281 -24.91 -65.13 -23.90
CA HIS A 281 -24.08 -64.27 -24.74
C HIS A 281 -24.45 -62.78 -24.59
N LEU A 282 -25.74 -62.45 -24.62
CA LEU A 282 -26.23 -61.08 -24.47
C LEU A 282 -25.94 -60.50 -23.07
N ASN A 283 -26.08 -61.30 -22.01
CA ASN A 283 -25.69 -60.92 -20.66
C ASN A 283 -24.17 -60.68 -20.57
N ARG A 284 -23.36 -61.54 -21.20
CA ARG A 284 -21.89 -61.32 -21.27
C ARG A 284 -21.52 -60.04 -22.00
N GLU A 285 -22.18 -59.73 -23.13
CA GLU A 285 -22.01 -58.44 -23.80
C GLU A 285 -22.43 -57.25 -22.92
N GLN A 286 -23.44 -57.40 -22.08
CA GLN A 286 -23.86 -56.37 -21.12
C GLN A 286 -22.87 -56.21 -19.97
N GLU A 287 -22.36 -57.31 -19.41
CA GLU A 287 -21.28 -57.30 -18.41
C GLU A 287 -20.00 -56.65 -18.96
N GLU A 288 -19.59 -56.98 -20.19
CA GLU A 288 -18.43 -56.38 -20.85
C GLU A 288 -18.64 -54.88 -21.11
N ARG A 289 -19.83 -54.46 -21.58
CA ARG A 289 -20.19 -53.03 -21.72
C ARG A 289 -20.25 -52.30 -20.37
N LEU A 290 -20.74 -52.93 -19.31
CA LEU A 290 -20.76 -52.35 -17.96
C LEU A 290 -19.32 -52.16 -17.44
N LEU A 291 -18.44 -53.16 -17.60
CA LEU A 291 -17.03 -53.06 -17.23
C LEU A 291 -16.28 -52.00 -18.07
N GLU A 292 -16.66 -51.77 -19.32
CA GLU A 292 -16.14 -50.66 -20.12
C GLU A 292 -16.62 -49.29 -19.62
N LEU A 293 -17.92 -49.16 -19.27
CA LEU A 293 -18.49 -47.95 -18.68
C LEU A 293 -17.91 -47.64 -17.31
N GLU A 294 -17.72 -48.64 -16.44
CA GLU A 294 -17.03 -48.47 -15.16
C GLU A 294 -15.60 -47.94 -15.36
N LYS A 295 -14.86 -48.48 -16.34
CA LYS A 295 -13.53 -47.99 -16.71
C LYS A 295 -13.54 -46.60 -17.35
N THR A 296 -14.62 -46.12 -17.96
CA THR A 296 -14.72 -44.71 -18.38
C THR A 296 -15.04 -43.81 -17.19
N VAL A 297 -15.94 -44.22 -16.29
CA VAL A 297 -16.27 -43.48 -15.06
C VAL A 297 -15.07 -43.36 -14.13
N GLN A 298 -14.26 -44.41 -13.96
CA GLN A 298 -13.01 -44.37 -13.20
C GLN A 298 -12.05 -43.32 -13.78
N ARG A 299 -11.79 -43.36 -15.10
CA ARG A 299 -10.95 -42.35 -15.77
C ARG A 299 -11.52 -40.94 -15.68
N TYR A 300 -12.84 -40.76 -15.78
CA TYR A 300 -13.45 -39.44 -15.59
C TYR A 300 -13.34 -38.94 -14.14
N ASN A 301 -13.33 -39.84 -13.14
CA ASN A 301 -13.09 -39.47 -11.74
C ASN A 301 -11.61 -39.12 -11.51
N GLU A 302 -10.67 -39.87 -12.08
CA GLU A 302 -9.23 -39.55 -12.07
C GLU A 302 -8.97 -38.18 -12.71
N GLU A 303 -9.48 -37.96 -13.94
CA GLU A 303 -9.42 -36.65 -14.60
C GLU A 303 -10.12 -35.54 -13.81
N ALA A 304 -11.16 -35.84 -13.01
CA ALA A 304 -11.85 -34.85 -12.19
C ALA A 304 -11.01 -34.45 -10.96
N VAL A 305 -10.29 -35.39 -10.35
CA VAL A 305 -9.33 -35.12 -9.28
C VAL A 305 -8.15 -34.30 -9.83
N ASP A 306 -7.58 -34.69 -10.98
CA ASP A 306 -6.51 -33.94 -11.63
C ASP A 306 -6.95 -32.51 -11.98
N ARG A 307 -8.16 -32.34 -12.55
CA ARG A 307 -8.75 -31.02 -12.83
C ARG A 307 -8.95 -30.21 -11.55
N GLN A 308 -9.42 -30.83 -10.46
CA GLN A 308 -9.60 -30.14 -9.19
C GLN A 308 -8.25 -29.68 -8.61
N GLN A 309 -7.23 -30.53 -8.63
CA GLN A 309 -5.91 -30.16 -8.12
C GLN A 309 -5.27 -29.03 -8.94
N ILE A 310 -5.38 -29.08 -10.29
CA ILE A 310 -4.95 -27.97 -11.17
C ILE A 310 -5.74 -26.68 -10.87
N LEU A 311 -7.03 -26.76 -10.51
CA LEU A 311 -7.85 -25.60 -10.11
C LEU A 311 -7.48 -25.06 -8.71
N GLU A 312 -7.02 -25.90 -7.79
CA GLU A 312 -6.53 -25.51 -6.47
C GLU A 312 -5.14 -24.85 -6.57
N ASP A 313 -4.22 -25.44 -7.33
CA ASP A 313 -2.91 -24.86 -7.66
C ASP A 313 -3.07 -23.50 -8.38
N MET A 314 -3.92 -23.42 -9.41
CA MET A 314 -4.20 -22.16 -10.11
C MET A 314 -4.85 -21.11 -9.19
N GLN A 315 -5.61 -21.51 -8.16
CA GLN A 315 -6.13 -20.58 -7.15
C GLN A 315 -5.04 -20.09 -6.20
N SER A 316 -4.12 -20.97 -5.80
CA SER A 316 -2.94 -20.63 -4.99
C SER A 316 -2.01 -19.67 -5.73
N ASP A 317 -1.71 -19.95 -7.00
CA ASP A 317 -0.95 -19.08 -7.90
C ASP A 317 -1.67 -17.76 -8.12
N LYS A 318 -2.97 -17.76 -8.39
CA LYS A 318 -3.76 -16.53 -8.52
C LYS A 318 -3.70 -15.68 -7.25
N ALA A 319 -3.76 -16.27 -6.06
CA ALA A 319 -3.63 -15.54 -4.80
C ALA A 319 -2.22 -14.96 -4.61
N THR A 320 -1.19 -15.74 -4.92
CA THR A 320 0.22 -15.33 -4.84
C THR A 320 0.56 -14.23 -5.84
N ILE A 321 0.14 -14.38 -7.09
CA ILE A 321 0.24 -13.36 -8.15
C ILE A 321 -0.56 -12.11 -7.76
N SER A 322 -1.76 -12.24 -7.17
CA SER A 322 -2.54 -11.07 -6.74
C SER A 322 -1.84 -10.27 -5.63
N ARG A 323 -1.22 -10.95 -4.65
CA ARG A 323 -0.38 -10.29 -3.62
C ARG A 323 0.84 -9.61 -4.25
N ALA A 324 1.56 -10.31 -5.13
CA ALA A 324 2.71 -9.75 -5.82
C ALA A 324 2.34 -8.56 -6.75
N LEU A 325 1.16 -8.59 -7.37
CA LEU A 325 0.64 -7.48 -8.17
C LEU A 325 0.18 -6.29 -7.32
N SER A 326 -0.36 -6.54 -6.11
CA SER A 326 -0.59 -5.46 -5.13
C SER A 326 0.74 -4.83 -4.75
N GLN A 327 1.71 -5.60 -4.25
CA GLN A 327 3.03 -5.08 -3.88
C GLN A 327 3.72 -4.32 -5.04
N ASN A 328 3.59 -4.80 -6.28
CA ASN A 328 4.10 -4.10 -7.47
C ASN A 328 3.30 -2.85 -7.86
N ARG A 329 2.07 -2.69 -7.38
CA ARG A 329 1.27 -1.46 -7.47
C ARG A 329 1.68 -0.50 -6.35
N ASP A 330 1.73 -0.99 -5.12
CA ASP A 330 2.07 -0.23 -3.92
C ASP A 330 3.47 0.38 -4.05
N LEU A 331 4.45 -0.39 -4.53
CA LEU A 331 5.80 0.10 -4.88
C LEU A 331 5.81 1.13 -6.02
N LYS A 332 4.86 1.08 -6.97
CA LYS A 332 4.74 2.10 -8.04
C LYS A 332 4.07 3.36 -7.54
N GLU A 333 3.11 3.25 -6.63
CA GLU A 333 2.48 4.40 -5.98
C GLU A 333 3.50 5.10 -5.07
N GLN A 334 4.29 4.36 -4.27
CA GLN A 334 5.45 4.90 -3.53
C GLN A 334 6.52 5.52 -4.46
N LEU A 335 6.85 4.90 -5.59
CA LEU A 335 7.80 5.48 -6.54
C LEU A 335 7.25 6.79 -7.17
N ALA A 336 5.95 6.85 -7.45
CA ALA A 336 5.30 8.04 -7.95
C ALA A 336 5.20 9.14 -6.87
N GLU A 337 4.95 8.80 -5.61
CA GLU A 337 5.02 9.72 -4.47
C GLU A 337 6.42 10.29 -4.28
N LEU A 338 7.46 9.45 -4.34
CA LEU A 338 8.86 9.89 -4.31
C LEU A 338 9.19 10.79 -5.50
N GLN A 339 8.78 10.44 -6.72
CA GLN A 339 8.98 11.30 -7.90
C GLN A 339 8.26 12.65 -7.77
N ASN A 340 7.00 12.66 -7.29
CA ASN A 340 6.26 13.87 -7.00
C ASN A 340 6.91 14.70 -5.89
N GLY A 341 7.48 14.04 -4.86
CA GLY A 341 8.27 14.67 -3.80
C GLY A 341 9.55 15.31 -4.34
N PHE A 342 10.31 14.61 -5.18
CA PHE A 342 11.49 15.16 -5.85
C PHE A 342 11.14 16.34 -6.77
N VAL A 343 10.03 16.28 -7.51
CA VAL A 343 9.58 17.41 -8.35
C VAL A 343 9.17 18.61 -7.50
N LYS A 344 8.40 18.40 -6.42
CA LYS A 344 8.05 19.47 -5.46
C LYS A 344 9.30 20.10 -4.84
N LEU A 345 10.19 19.29 -4.25
CA LEU A 345 11.44 19.77 -3.67
C LEU A 345 12.35 20.45 -4.71
N THR A 346 12.35 20.02 -5.97
CA THR A 346 13.13 20.68 -7.03
C THR A 346 12.53 22.04 -7.39
N ASN A 347 11.20 22.15 -7.46
CA ASN A 347 10.51 23.42 -7.70
C ASN A 347 10.69 24.38 -6.51
N GLU A 348 10.50 23.91 -5.27
CA GLU A 348 10.72 24.66 -4.04
C GLU A 348 12.17 25.15 -3.94
N ASN A 349 13.17 24.30 -4.23
CA ASN A 349 14.57 24.72 -4.31
C ASN A 349 14.83 25.73 -5.44
N MET A 350 14.14 25.62 -6.58
CA MET A 350 14.24 26.59 -7.68
C MET A 350 13.64 27.95 -7.29
N GLU A 351 12.48 27.96 -6.63
CA GLU A 351 11.81 29.16 -6.13
C GLU A 351 12.64 29.84 -5.03
N VAL A 352 13.12 29.10 -4.04
CA VAL A 352 14.02 29.60 -2.99
C VAL A 352 15.34 30.10 -3.58
N THR A 353 15.91 29.42 -4.58
CA THR A 353 17.13 29.88 -5.27
C THR A 353 16.88 31.16 -6.08
N SER A 354 15.73 31.27 -6.75
CA SER A 354 15.32 32.46 -7.51
C SER A 354 15.10 33.66 -6.59
N ALA A 355 14.38 33.47 -5.48
CA ALA A 355 14.18 34.48 -4.44
C ALA A 355 15.51 34.89 -3.78
N LEU A 356 16.41 33.95 -3.51
CA LEU A 356 17.75 34.25 -3.01
C LEU A 356 18.57 35.05 -4.03
N GLN A 357 18.45 34.79 -5.33
CA GLN A 357 19.12 35.56 -6.38
C GLN A 357 18.56 36.98 -6.53
N SER A 358 17.24 37.17 -6.43
CA SER A 358 16.63 38.50 -6.48
C SER A 358 16.96 39.32 -5.23
N GLU A 359 16.90 38.74 -4.03
CA GLU A 359 17.36 39.39 -2.79
C GLU A 359 18.86 39.72 -2.82
N GLN A 360 19.70 38.85 -3.41
CA GLN A 360 21.10 39.19 -3.66
C GLN A 360 21.28 40.34 -4.66
N HIS A 361 20.38 40.50 -5.64
CA HIS A 361 20.39 41.65 -6.55
C HIS A 361 19.99 42.94 -5.81
N VAL A 362 18.89 42.91 -5.06
CA VAL A 362 18.44 44.03 -4.22
C VAL A 362 19.53 44.43 -3.21
N LYS A 363 20.19 43.46 -2.56
CA LYS A 363 21.33 43.71 -1.66
C LYS A 363 22.50 44.39 -2.39
N LYS A 364 22.81 44.01 -3.63
CA LYS A 364 23.85 44.68 -4.46
C LYS A 364 23.44 46.10 -4.85
N GLU A 365 22.17 46.37 -5.13
CA GLU A 365 21.69 47.74 -5.36
C GLU A 365 21.71 48.60 -4.10
N LEU A 366 21.26 48.07 -2.97
CA LEU A 366 21.31 48.77 -1.68
C LEU A 366 22.75 49.09 -1.28
N ALA A 367 23.70 48.18 -1.51
CA ALA A 367 25.12 48.45 -1.31
C ALA A 367 25.64 49.59 -2.21
N LYS A 368 25.25 49.64 -3.50
CA LYS A 368 25.57 50.76 -4.40
C LYS A 368 24.97 52.08 -3.92
N LYS A 369 23.69 52.09 -3.54
CA LYS A 369 22.97 53.27 -3.01
C LYS A 369 23.60 53.77 -1.70
N LEU A 370 24.02 52.87 -0.81
CA LEU A 370 24.76 53.21 0.41
C LEU A 370 26.14 53.80 0.10
N GLY A 371 26.87 53.24 -0.86
CA GLY A 371 28.15 53.81 -1.33
C GLY A 371 27.99 55.22 -1.88
N GLN A 372 27.00 55.44 -2.77
CA GLN A 372 26.66 56.76 -3.29
C GLN A 372 26.26 57.74 -2.18
N LEU A 373 25.50 57.31 -1.17
CA LEU A 373 25.18 58.17 -0.02
C LEU A 373 26.40 58.48 0.86
N GLN A 374 27.36 57.56 0.98
CA GLN A 374 28.63 57.81 1.68
C GLN A 374 29.53 58.80 0.93
N GLU A 375 29.57 58.69 -0.41
CA GLU A 375 30.28 59.62 -1.31
C GLU A 375 29.67 61.03 -1.24
N ASN A 376 28.36 61.17 -1.43
CA ASN A 376 27.66 62.46 -1.26
C ASN A 376 27.85 63.06 0.16
N LEU A 377 27.94 62.22 1.20
CA LEU A 377 28.22 62.67 2.57
C LEU A 377 29.70 62.99 2.83
N ALA A 378 30.62 62.59 1.96
CA ALA A 378 32.00 63.06 1.96
C ALA A 378 32.09 64.43 1.26
N ASP A 379 31.50 64.56 0.06
CA ASP A 379 31.44 65.82 -0.69
C ASP A 379 30.77 66.95 0.12
N LEU A 380 29.68 66.63 0.83
CA LEU A 380 28.99 67.58 1.72
C LEU A 380 29.80 67.94 2.96
N LYS A 381 30.76 67.10 3.40
CA LYS A 381 31.70 67.45 4.48
C LYS A 381 32.84 68.30 3.95
N GLU A 382 33.44 67.94 2.82
CA GLU A 382 34.53 68.74 2.21
C GLU A 382 34.04 70.14 1.87
N THR A 383 32.86 70.28 1.24
CA THR A 383 32.26 71.59 0.96
C THR A 383 31.89 72.36 2.22
N LEU A 384 31.45 71.70 3.30
CA LEU A 384 31.23 72.34 4.61
C LEU A 384 32.54 72.77 5.27
N GLU A 385 33.62 71.99 5.17
CA GLU A 385 34.94 72.33 5.70
C GLU A 385 35.56 73.50 4.92
N LEU A 386 35.46 73.51 3.59
CA LEU A 386 35.85 74.64 2.74
C LEU A 386 35.07 75.90 3.09
N LYS A 387 33.74 75.82 3.24
CA LYS A 387 32.91 76.96 3.68
C LYS A 387 33.23 77.40 5.11
N THR A 388 33.65 76.49 5.99
CA THR A 388 34.14 76.82 7.33
C THR A 388 35.50 77.50 7.29
N GLN A 389 36.39 77.13 6.37
CA GLN A 389 37.68 77.81 6.14
C GLN A 389 37.47 79.21 5.55
N GLU A 390 36.57 79.37 4.56
CA GLU A 390 36.16 80.69 4.04
C GLU A 390 35.60 81.58 5.15
N ALA A 391 34.69 81.05 5.98
CA ALA A 391 34.12 81.78 7.10
C ALA A 391 35.16 82.21 8.14
N ARG A 392 36.17 81.37 8.43
CA ARG A 392 37.32 81.73 9.28
C ARG A 392 38.16 82.83 8.64
N GLY A 393 38.49 82.74 7.35
CA GLY A 393 39.25 83.78 6.65
C GLY A 393 38.54 85.13 6.63
N LEU A 394 37.21 85.15 6.41
CA LEU A 394 36.39 86.35 6.54
C LEU A 394 36.33 86.87 7.99
N GLN A 395 36.35 85.97 8.98
CA GLN A 395 36.41 86.36 10.39
C GLN A 395 37.76 86.98 10.75
N GLU A 396 38.86 86.40 10.28
CA GLU A 396 40.22 86.94 10.48
C GLU A 396 40.38 88.30 9.82
N GLN A 397 39.83 88.51 8.61
CA GLN A 397 39.78 89.83 7.97
C GLN A 397 38.96 90.85 8.77
N ARG A 398 37.79 90.46 9.31
CA ARG A 398 37.00 91.30 10.22
C ARG A 398 37.80 91.68 11.45
N ASP A 399 38.49 90.72 12.07
CA ASP A 399 39.21 90.91 13.32
C ASP A 399 40.50 91.72 13.13
N GLN A 400 41.17 91.60 11.96
CA GLN A 400 42.22 92.51 11.51
C GLN A 400 41.70 93.95 11.37
N CYS A 401 40.59 94.16 10.64
CA CYS A 401 39.96 95.48 10.50
C CYS A 401 39.54 96.07 11.86
N TYR A 402 39.03 95.25 12.78
CA TYR A 402 38.72 95.66 14.15
C TYR A 402 39.97 96.08 14.93
N SER A 403 41.07 95.32 14.80
CA SER A 403 42.35 95.67 15.45
C SER A 403 42.93 96.99 14.93
N HIS A 404 42.81 97.28 13.63
CA HIS A 404 43.21 98.57 13.06
C HIS A 404 42.29 99.71 13.54
N LEU A 405 40.97 99.50 13.61
CA LEU A 405 40.05 100.47 14.17
C LEU A 405 40.35 100.76 15.65
N GLN A 406 40.75 99.75 16.42
CA GLN A 406 41.19 99.89 17.81
C GLN A 406 42.52 100.65 17.90
N GLN A 407 43.49 100.39 17.02
CA GLN A 407 44.75 101.14 16.93
C GLN A 407 44.48 102.64 16.64
N TYR A 408 43.64 102.96 15.66
CA TYR A 408 43.21 104.34 15.40
C TYR A 408 42.52 104.96 16.62
N THR A 409 41.62 104.22 17.28
CA THR A 409 40.91 104.71 18.48
C THR A 409 41.88 105.06 19.61
N LEU A 410 42.90 104.21 19.85
CA LEU A 410 43.94 104.46 20.84
C LEU A 410 44.84 105.65 20.46
N ALA A 411 45.20 105.80 19.18
CA ALA A 411 45.97 106.94 18.69
C ALA A 411 45.19 108.27 18.83
N PHE A 412 43.88 108.28 18.55
CA PHE A 412 43.02 109.44 18.81
C PHE A 412 42.91 109.77 20.31
N GLN A 413 42.86 108.76 21.19
CA GLN A 413 42.88 108.98 22.64
C GLN A 413 44.23 109.53 23.14
N GLN A 414 45.35 109.05 22.59
CA GLN A 414 46.68 109.60 22.88
C GLN A 414 46.79 111.06 22.44
N LEU A 415 46.40 111.38 21.19
CA LEU A 415 46.42 112.76 20.68
C LEU A 415 45.51 113.70 21.50
N ALA A 416 44.37 113.20 22.00
CA ALA A 416 43.51 113.95 22.91
C ALA A 416 44.18 114.20 24.28
N ALA A 417 44.84 113.20 24.85
CA ALA A 417 45.57 113.34 26.10
C ALA A 417 46.79 114.28 25.98
N GLU A 418 47.53 114.22 24.88
CA GLU A 418 48.61 115.15 24.55
C GLU A 418 48.10 116.58 24.39
N LYS A 419 46.97 116.77 23.69
CA LYS A 419 46.29 118.07 23.58
C LYS A 419 45.90 118.61 24.96
N ASP A 420 45.32 117.77 25.82
CA ASP A 420 44.90 118.18 27.17
C ASP A 420 46.10 118.49 28.08
N GLU A 421 47.22 117.77 27.95
CA GLU A 421 48.47 118.09 28.63
C GLU A 421 49.08 119.41 28.11
N LEU A 422 49.03 119.66 26.80
CA LEU A 422 49.43 120.94 26.22
C LEU A 422 48.54 122.09 26.73
N HIS A 423 47.24 121.86 26.95
CA HIS A 423 46.36 122.84 27.59
C HIS A 423 46.74 123.07 29.07
N LYS A 424 47.15 122.04 29.82
CA LYS A 424 47.69 122.20 31.18
C LYS A 424 49.01 122.98 31.18
N GLN A 425 49.91 122.71 30.24
CA GLN A 425 51.17 123.46 30.09
C GLN A 425 50.92 124.93 29.73
N PHE A 426 50.01 125.20 28.80
CA PHE A 426 49.60 126.57 28.44
C PHE A 426 48.92 127.29 29.62
N LEU A 427 48.07 126.60 30.39
CA LEU A 427 47.48 127.14 31.61
C LEU A 427 48.55 127.42 32.69
N LEU A 428 49.53 126.54 32.87
CA LEU A 428 50.64 126.75 33.80
C LEU A 428 51.55 127.90 33.35
N GLN A 429 51.82 128.02 32.05
CA GLN A 429 52.54 129.16 31.47
C GLN A 429 51.76 130.46 31.66
N THR A 430 50.43 130.42 31.53
CA THR A 430 49.55 131.56 31.81
C THR A 430 49.61 131.92 33.30
N GLN A 431 49.50 130.96 34.22
CA GLN A 431 49.66 131.20 35.66
C GLN A 431 51.06 131.70 36.05
N LEU A 432 52.12 131.27 35.35
CA LEU A 432 53.47 131.80 35.52
C LEU A 432 53.61 133.21 34.95
N MET A 433 52.92 133.53 33.85
CA MET A 433 52.82 134.89 33.31
C MET A 433 52.02 135.81 34.24
N ASP A 434 50.91 135.33 34.81
CA ASP A 434 50.11 136.03 35.81
C ASP A 434 50.91 136.25 37.10
N ARG A 435 51.76 135.29 37.51
CA ARG A 435 52.71 135.45 38.62
C ARG A 435 53.80 136.46 38.30
N LEU A 436 54.43 136.38 37.12
CA LEU A 436 55.43 137.37 36.69
C LEU A 436 54.83 138.76 36.55
N GLN A 437 53.57 138.88 36.12
CA GLN A 437 52.82 140.14 36.16
C GLN A 437 52.48 140.56 37.59
N HIS A 438 52.16 139.64 38.50
CA HIS A 438 52.00 139.94 39.93
C HIS A 438 53.32 140.31 40.62
N GLU A 439 54.47 139.78 40.18
CA GLU A 439 55.80 140.13 40.66
C GLU A 439 56.30 141.43 40.04
N GLU A 440 55.95 141.73 38.79
CA GLU A 440 56.18 143.03 38.15
C GLU A 440 55.25 144.11 38.75
N VAL A 441 54.00 143.76 39.08
CA VAL A 441 53.06 144.64 39.80
C VAL A 441 53.44 144.75 41.27
N GLN A 442 53.95 143.71 41.95
CA GLN A 442 54.55 143.84 43.28
C GLN A 442 55.88 144.60 43.22
N GLY A 443 56.63 144.52 42.13
CA GLY A 443 57.80 145.37 41.86
C GLY A 443 57.41 146.82 41.68
N LYS A 444 56.38 147.11 40.87
CA LYS A 444 55.78 148.44 40.73
C LYS A 444 55.15 148.91 42.04
N VAL A 445 54.56 148.03 42.84
CA VAL A 445 53.95 148.34 44.15
C VAL A 445 54.98 148.47 45.26
N THR A 446 56.15 147.83 45.19
CA THR A 446 57.27 148.03 46.14
C THR A 446 58.16 149.20 45.74
N VAL A 447 58.32 149.49 44.44
CA VAL A 447 58.82 150.78 43.96
C VAL A 447 57.84 151.89 44.34
N GLU A 448 56.53 151.71 44.15
CA GLU A 448 55.52 152.62 44.69
C GLU A 448 55.49 152.60 46.21
N MET A 449 55.89 151.54 46.91
CA MET A 449 55.93 151.49 48.38
C MET A 449 57.15 152.25 48.90
N HIS A 450 58.29 152.17 48.23
CA HIS A 450 59.44 153.03 48.53
C HIS A 450 59.18 154.47 48.08
N LEU A 451 58.47 154.70 46.97
CA LEU A 451 57.91 156.01 46.61
C LEU A 451 56.88 156.49 47.65
N LYS A 452 56.10 155.58 48.22
CA LYS A 452 55.17 155.75 49.34
C LYS A 452 55.82 155.55 50.71
N GLU A 453 57.14 155.47 50.84
CA GLU A 453 57.87 155.58 52.10
C GLU A 453 58.66 156.90 52.08
N LEU A 454 59.10 157.34 50.90
CA LEU A 454 59.28 158.78 50.61
C LEU A 454 57.97 159.56 50.84
N GLN A 455 56.82 159.10 50.34
CA GLN A 455 55.53 159.78 50.51
C GLN A 455 54.77 159.41 51.81
N GLN A 456 54.97 158.24 52.43
CA GLN A 456 54.43 157.86 53.76
C GLN A 456 55.49 157.66 54.87
N THR A 457 56.55 158.46 54.89
CA THR A 457 57.23 158.80 56.15
C THR A 457 56.23 159.52 57.12
N LYS A 458 55.13 158.82 57.56
CA LYS A 458 53.84 159.29 58.20
C LYS A 458 52.83 158.33 59.01
N VAL A 459 52.37 157.07 58.66
CA VAL A 459 50.90 156.66 58.87
C VAL A 459 50.30 155.49 59.79
N THR A 460 50.62 154.17 59.70
CA THR A 460 49.72 152.94 59.54
C THR A 460 48.74 152.31 60.66
N VAL A 461 48.20 151.04 60.52
CA VAL A 461 46.85 150.52 61.01
C VAL A 461 46.75 149.21 61.94
N LYS A 462 45.64 148.38 61.96
CA LYS A 462 45.08 147.43 63.05
C LYS A 462 44.03 146.36 62.47
N ARG A 463 43.39 145.23 63.01
CA ARG A 463 43.34 144.22 64.17
C ARG A 463 42.39 142.94 63.88
N ASP A 464 42.04 141.96 64.78
CA ASP A 464 41.65 140.48 64.47
C ASP A 464 40.78 139.55 65.48
N LYS A 465 40.15 138.39 65.03
CA LYS A 465 39.58 137.06 65.63
C LYS A 465 38.27 136.86 66.53
N TRP A 466 37.60 135.70 66.93
CA TRP A 466 37.72 134.14 66.99
C TRP A 466 36.41 133.28 67.43
N LYS A 467 36.24 131.91 67.17
CA LYS A 467 35.69 130.71 68.00
C LYS A 467 34.25 129.93 67.89
N ASP A 468 34.18 128.59 68.22
CA ASP A 468 33.10 127.62 68.83
C ASP A 468 32.09 126.56 68.12
N GLY A 469 31.42 125.58 68.86
CA GLY A 469 30.50 124.38 68.48
C GLY A 469 29.77 123.60 69.68
N ARG A 470 29.00 122.43 69.76
CA ARG A 470 28.44 121.20 68.99
C ARG A 470 27.44 120.25 69.85
N GLN A 471 26.51 119.36 69.33
CA GLN A 471 25.45 118.53 70.10
C GLN A 471 24.93 117.07 69.63
N CYS A 472 23.60 116.80 69.35
CA CYS A 472 22.80 115.50 69.32
C CYS A 472 22.04 115.12 67.98
N ASP A 473 21.24 114.01 67.96
CA ASP A 473 19.85 113.82 67.39
C ASP A 473 19.43 113.22 65.98
N ARG A 474 18.21 112.61 66.01
CA ARG A 474 17.08 112.25 65.06
C ARG A 474 17.07 112.22 63.48
N GLU A 475 16.35 111.19 62.96
CA GLU A 475 15.22 111.12 61.95
C GLU A 475 15.29 111.45 60.41
N VAL A 476 14.58 110.58 59.62
CA VAL A 476 13.62 110.86 58.48
C VAL A 476 14.00 110.86 56.96
N LEU A 477 13.29 109.99 56.18
CA LEU A 477 12.84 109.95 54.74
C LEU A 477 13.78 110.26 53.53
N GLY A 478 13.54 109.62 52.34
CA GLY A 478 14.16 110.14 51.07
C GLY A 478 14.15 109.46 49.67
N GLN A 479 13.25 108.52 49.27
CA GLN A 479 12.82 108.22 47.86
C GLN A 479 13.77 107.87 46.64
N LEU A 480 13.36 106.81 45.91
CA LEU A 480 13.23 106.62 44.42
C LEU A 480 14.38 106.19 43.44
N ALA A 481 14.05 105.14 42.65
CA ALA A 481 14.37 104.84 41.23
C ALA A 481 15.82 104.47 40.81
N MET A 482 16.10 103.61 39.79
CA MET A 482 15.25 102.80 38.88
C MET A 482 16.01 101.58 38.26
N ALA A 483 15.29 100.78 37.44
CA ALA A 483 15.76 99.86 36.36
C ALA A 483 16.00 98.33 36.62
N ALA A 484 15.05 97.54 36.10
CA ALA A 484 15.14 96.22 35.40
C ALA A 484 16.12 95.11 35.88
N LEU A 485 15.68 93.86 36.07
CA LEU A 485 15.22 92.97 34.97
C LEU A 485 14.10 91.97 35.39
N ARG A 486 13.52 91.22 34.42
CA ARG A 486 12.46 90.21 34.63
C ARG A 486 12.97 88.77 34.78
N GLN A 487 12.24 87.95 35.53
CA GLN A 487 12.04 86.51 35.28
C GLN A 487 10.56 86.26 34.86
N THR A 488 10.31 85.18 34.12
CA THR A 488 9.11 84.28 34.17
C THR A 488 9.35 83.12 33.17
N PHE A 489 9.13 81.82 33.38
CA PHE A 489 8.24 80.95 34.19
C PHE A 489 7.01 80.36 33.47
N GLY A 490 6.76 79.06 33.73
CA GLY A 490 5.56 78.26 33.38
C GLY A 490 5.93 76.77 33.20
N SER A 491 5.70 75.85 34.16
CA SER A 491 4.42 75.20 34.60
C SER A 491 3.87 74.17 33.58
N VAL A 492 3.74 72.85 33.81
CA VAL A 492 3.55 71.94 34.98
C VAL A 492 2.08 71.76 35.44
N SER A 493 1.62 70.49 35.43
CA SER A 493 0.36 69.95 36.01
C SER A 493 -0.97 70.35 35.32
N ALA A 494 -2.13 69.69 35.53
CA ALA A 494 -2.51 68.62 36.47
C ALA A 494 -3.58 67.65 35.89
N SER A 495 -4.08 66.70 36.71
CA SER A 495 -5.13 65.72 36.37
C SER A 495 -6.20 65.57 37.48
N CYS A 496 -7.38 64.98 37.15
CA CYS A 496 -8.52 64.70 38.05
C CYS A 496 -9.25 65.96 38.63
N PRO A 497 -10.40 65.86 39.39
CA PRO A 497 -11.12 64.70 39.93
C PRO A 497 -12.66 64.65 39.59
N ARG A 498 -13.54 64.32 40.56
CA ARG A 498 -14.93 63.78 40.40
C ARG A 498 -15.84 64.07 41.62
N ARG A 499 -17.16 64.38 41.43
CA ARG A 499 -18.38 64.03 42.26
C ARG A 499 -19.48 65.13 42.49
N ASN A 500 -20.74 64.74 42.18
CA ASN A 500 -22.06 64.89 42.87
C ASN A 500 -22.71 66.23 43.33
N CYS A 501 -23.97 66.45 42.88
CA CYS A 501 -25.23 66.78 43.61
C CYS A 501 -26.45 66.43 42.69
N LYS A 502 -27.61 65.86 43.10
CA LYS A 502 -28.77 66.35 43.91
C LYS A 502 -29.50 67.57 43.27
N LEU A 503 -30.84 67.67 43.15
CA LEU A 503 -32.01 66.86 43.61
C LEU A 503 -33.34 67.27 42.88
N GLN A 504 -34.49 66.65 43.25
CA GLN A 504 -35.93 67.06 43.10
C GLN A 504 -36.86 66.54 41.96
N THR A 505 -37.87 65.76 42.39
CA THR A 505 -39.35 65.89 42.19
C THR A 505 -40.00 65.93 40.78
N PHE A 506 -40.88 64.95 40.45
CA PHE A 506 -42.35 65.08 40.30
C PHE A 506 -43.02 63.80 39.74
N LEU A 507 -44.32 63.61 40.06
CA LEU A 507 -45.28 62.66 39.46
C LEU A 507 -46.27 63.45 38.54
N PRO A 508 -47.15 62.84 37.71
CA PRO A 508 -47.52 61.41 37.61
C PRO A 508 -47.60 60.81 36.18
N GLY A 509 -47.90 59.51 36.10
CA GLY A 509 -48.92 59.01 35.15
C GLY A 509 -48.48 58.21 33.92
N SER A 510 -48.59 56.88 34.00
CA SER A 510 -49.18 56.02 32.97
C SER A 510 -49.51 54.64 33.55
N VAL A 511 -50.56 53.97 33.06
CA VAL A 511 -50.88 52.59 33.44
C VAL A 511 -50.27 51.64 32.43
N MET A 512 -49.33 50.80 32.87
CA MET A 512 -48.81 49.65 32.14
C MET A 512 -48.61 48.50 33.13
N ASP A 513 -48.97 47.28 32.74
CA ASP A 513 -48.78 46.08 33.55
C ASP A 513 -47.30 45.89 33.88
N THR A 514 -46.95 46.13 35.15
CA THR A 514 -45.57 46.05 35.63
C THR A 514 -45.41 44.74 36.38
N VAL A 515 -44.83 43.74 35.71
CA VAL A 515 -44.39 42.50 36.37
C VAL A 515 -43.50 42.89 37.56
N PRO A 516 -43.74 42.36 38.79
CA PRO A 516 -42.96 42.75 39.96
C PRO A 516 -41.45 42.57 39.71
N VAL A 517 -40.66 43.58 40.06
CA VAL A 517 -39.21 43.61 39.77
C VAL A 517 -38.51 42.36 40.33
N GLU A 518 -38.91 41.92 41.52
CA GLU A 518 -38.45 40.71 42.19
C GLU A 518 -38.64 39.44 41.33
N VAL A 519 -39.76 39.33 40.60
CA VAL A 519 -40.05 38.20 39.69
C VAL A 519 -39.19 38.28 38.43
N HIS A 520 -38.96 39.50 37.90
CA HIS A 520 -38.06 39.70 36.77
C HIS A 520 -36.59 39.40 37.13
N GLU A 521 -36.13 39.82 38.31
CA GLU A 521 -34.79 39.53 38.82
C GLU A 521 -34.60 38.04 39.15
N ALA A 522 -35.62 37.37 39.71
CA ALA A 522 -35.60 35.93 39.93
C ALA A 522 -35.53 35.14 38.62
N LEU A 523 -36.35 35.52 37.62
CA LEU A 523 -36.34 34.91 36.29
C LEU A 523 -35.00 35.13 35.58
N LYS A 524 -34.44 36.35 35.65
CA LYS A 524 -33.12 36.66 35.10
C LYS A 524 -32.02 35.85 35.79
N THR A 525 -32.04 35.75 37.11
CA THR A 525 -31.07 34.93 37.87
C THR A 525 -31.17 33.44 37.53
N ALA A 526 -32.38 32.94 37.22
CA ALA A 526 -32.57 31.58 36.73
C ALA A 526 -32.04 31.39 35.30
N MET A 527 -32.25 32.38 34.42
CA MET A 527 -31.73 32.41 33.06
C MET A 527 -30.20 32.47 33.02
N ASP A 528 -29.58 33.33 33.83
CA ASP A 528 -28.12 33.46 33.95
C ASP A 528 -27.48 32.14 34.44
N LYS A 529 -28.11 31.45 35.41
CA LYS A 529 -27.70 30.11 35.87
C LYS A 529 -27.87 29.04 34.81
N LEU A 530 -28.96 29.07 34.04
CA LEU A 530 -29.20 28.14 32.94
C LEU A 530 -28.19 28.35 31.81
N GLN A 531 -27.88 29.60 31.47
CA GLN A 531 -26.86 29.97 30.48
C GLN A 531 -25.48 29.48 30.93
N LEU A 532 -25.12 29.69 32.20
CA LEU A 532 -23.85 29.21 32.75
C LEU A 532 -23.74 27.68 32.71
N ARG A 533 -24.80 26.95 33.11
CA ARG A 533 -24.84 25.48 32.95
C ARG A 533 -24.79 25.03 31.50
N PHE A 534 -25.42 25.74 30.57
CA PHE A 534 -25.30 25.45 29.13
C PHE A 534 -23.87 25.66 28.63
N THR A 535 -23.17 26.71 29.08
CA THR A 535 -21.76 26.90 28.71
C THR A 535 -20.86 25.83 29.31
N GLU A 536 -21.05 25.43 30.57
CA GLU A 536 -20.29 24.32 31.19
C GLU A 536 -20.48 23.02 30.41
N LEU A 537 -21.74 22.60 30.16
CA LEU A 537 -22.06 21.39 29.41
C LEU A 537 -21.53 21.42 27.97
N MET A 538 -21.40 22.59 27.35
CA MET A 538 -20.81 22.73 26.02
C MET A 538 -19.28 22.61 26.01
N HIS A 539 -18.60 23.00 27.09
CA HIS A 539 -17.16 22.74 27.26
C HIS A 539 -16.92 21.27 27.63
N GLU A 540 -17.67 20.70 28.58
CA GLU A 540 -17.60 19.26 28.90
C GLU A 540 -17.83 18.38 27.65
N LYS A 541 -18.73 18.80 26.75
CA LYS A 541 -18.98 18.14 25.47
C LYS A 541 -17.87 18.36 24.42
N ALA A 542 -17.04 19.39 24.55
CA ALA A 542 -15.83 19.56 23.75
C ALA A 542 -14.71 18.66 24.28
N ASP A 543 -14.39 18.72 25.57
CA ASP A 543 -13.44 17.83 26.26
C ASP A 543 -13.72 16.35 25.98
N LEU A 544 -14.99 15.94 26.01
CA LEU A 544 -15.41 14.56 25.74
C LEU A 544 -15.30 14.17 24.26
N LYS A 545 -15.32 15.13 23.33
CA LYS A 545 -15.03 14.87 21.91
C LYS A 545 -13.54 14.72 21.67
N GLU A 546 -12.71 15.62 22.20
CA GLU A 546 -11.25 15.53 22.07
C GLU A 546 -10.74 14.19 22.63
N ARG A 547 -11.26 13.75 23.79
CA ARG A 547 -10.96 12.43 24.37
C ARG A 547 -11.48 11.25 23.53
N LEU A 548 -12.58 11.42 22.80
CA LEU A 548 -13.12 10.40 21.90
C LEU A 548 -12.25 10.29 20.64
N GLU A 549 -11.85 11.41 20.06
CA GLU A 549 -10.94 11.49 18.90
C GLU A 549 -9.53 10.93 19.26
N GLU A 550 -9.02 11.21 20.48
CA GLU A 550 -7.82 10.56 21.02
C GLU A 550 -7.96 9.04 21.14
N LEU A 551 -9.11 8.54 21.60
CA LEU A 551 -9.36 7.11 21.75
C LEU A 551 -9.52 6.41 20.40
N GLU A 552 -10.21 7.03 19.44
CA GLU A 552 -10.31 6.53 18.07
C GLU A 552 -8.93 6.44 17.41
N HIS A 553 -8.07 7.45 17.57
CA HIS A 553 -6.68 7.39 17.09
C HIS A 553 -5.90 6.22 17.71
N ARG A 554 -6.02 5.99 19.03
CA ARG A 554 -5.37 4.85 19.69
C ARG A 554 -5.93 3.50 19.24
N CYS A 555 -7.24 3.40 18.97
CA CYS A 555 -7.85 2.20 18.40
C CYS A 555 -7.31 1.91 16.98
N ILE A 556 -7.12 2.93 16.15
CA ILE A 556 -6.52 2.80 14.81
C ILE A 556 -5.06 2.32 14.92
N GLN A 557 -4.27 2.89 15.85
CA GLN A 557 -2.89 2.44 16.10
C GLN A 557 -2.83 0.98 16.56
N LEU A 558 -3.65 0.60 17.55
CA LEU A 558 -3.72 -0.78 18.05
C LEU A 558 -4.22 -1.77 16.99
N SER A 559 -5.07 -1.34 16.05
CA SER A 559 -5.43 -2.15 14.88
C SER A 559 -4.19 -2.41 14.01
N GLY A 560 -3.47 -1.36 13.60
CA GLY A 560 -2.26 -1.51 12.78
C GLY A 560 -1.15 -2.33 13.45
N GLU A 561 -0.98 -2.22 14.76
CA GLU A 561 -0.10 -3.10 15.55
C GLU A 561 -0.60 -4.57 15.52
N THR A 562 -1.90 -4.80 15.65
CA THR A 562 -2.51 -6.14 15.58
C THR A 562 -2.38 -6.76 14.19
N ASP A 563 -2.59 -5.97 13.13
CA ASP A 563 -2.42 -6.38 11.74
C ASP A 563 -0.96 -6.76 11.46
N THR A 564 -0.01 -5.94 11.93
CA THR A 564 1.45 -6.22 11.88
C THR A 564 1.80 -7.53 12.61
N ILE A 565 1.23 -7.77 13.80
CA ILE A 565 1.41 -9.04 14.53
C ILE A 565 0.83 -10.21 13.73
N GLY A 566 -0.30 -10.01 13.03
CA GLY A 566 -0.88 -10.97 12.09
C GLY A 566 0.07 -11.34 10.94
N GLU A 567 0.74 -10.36 10.34
CA GLU A 567 1.77 -10.59 9.32
C GLU A 567 2.95 -11.41 9.86
N TYR A 568 3.46 -11.08 11.05
CA TYR A 568 4.52 -11.86 11.71
C TYR A 568 4.10 -13.32 11.97
N ILE A 569 2.84 -13.56 12.37
CA ILE A 569 2.29 -14.91 12.55
C ILE A 569 2.24 -15.64 11.21
N ALA A 570 1.79 -15.00 10.13
CA ALA A 570 1.72 -15.60 8.80
C ALA A 570 3.13 -15.93 8.24
N LEU A 571 4.10 -15.03 8.42
CA LEU A 571 5.51 -15.26 8.07
C LEU A 571 6.11 -16.43 8.84
N TYR A 572 5.86 -16.51 10.16
CA TYR A 572 6.33 -17.62 10.98
C TYR A 572 5.69 -18.96 10.58
N GLN A 573 4.39 -18.98 10.25
CA GLN A 573 3.71 -20.17 9.72
C GLN A 573 4.31 -20.62 8.38
N SER A 574 4.57 -19.68 7.46
CA SER A 574 5.23 -19.96 6.17
C SER A 574 6.65 -20.52 6.35
N GLN A 575 7.47 -19.88 7.19
CA GLN A 575 8.82 -20.34 7.50
C GLN A 575 8.80 -21.75 8.14
N ARG A 576 7.85 -22.02 9.03
CA ARG A 576 7.66 -23.34 9.64
C ARG A 576 7.20 -24.40 8.64
N ALA A 577 6.38 -24.05 7.66
CA ALA A 577 5.99 -24.95 6.56
C ALA A 577 7.19 -25.31 5.68
N ILE A 578 8.01 -24.33 5.27
CA ILE A 578 9.24 -24.54 4.48
C ILE A 578 10.24 -25.41 5.25
N LEU A 579 10.40 -25.19 6.57
CA LEU A 579 11.26 -26.02 7.41
C LEU A 579 10.73 -27.46 7.53
N LYS A 580 9.40 -27.66 7.62
CA LYS A 580 8.79 -29.00 7.63
C LYS A 580 8.99 -29.70 6.28
N GLN A 581 8.78 -29.01 5.16
CA GLN A 581 9.01 -29.57 3.82
C GLN A 581 10.48 -30.01 3.64
N ARG A 582 11.45 -29.15 3.98
CA ARG A 582 12.88 -29.49 3.95
C ARG A 582 13.29 -30.60 4.91
N HIS A 583 12.48 -30.90 5.91
CA HIS A 583 12.67 -32.06 6.78
C HIS A 583 12.09 -33.33 6.13
N GLN A 584 10.89 -33.23 5.54
CA GLN A 584 10.24 -34.31 4.78
C GLN A 584 11.10 -34.78 3.60
N GLU A 585 11.62 -33.84 2.80
CA GLU A 585 12.53 -34.12 1.68
C GLU A 585 13.78 -34.89 2.14
N LYS A 586 14.32 -34.59 3.32
CA LYS A 586 15.46 -35.29 3.92
C LYS A 586 15.08 -36.67 4.45
N GLU A 587 13.92 -36.82 5.08
CA GLU A 587 13.44 -38.12 5.56
C GLU A 587 13.12 -39.06 4.39
N GLU A 588 12.56 -38.55 3.30
CA GLU A 588 12.39 -39.29 2.06
C GLU A 588 13.73 -39.68 1.44
N TYR A 589 14.70 -38.76 1.35
CA TYR A 589 16.04 -39.07 0.85
C TYR A 589 16.73 -40.16 1.70
N ILE A 590 16.65 -40.06 3.03
CA ILE A 590 17.17 -41.06 3.97
C ILE A 590 16.43 -42.40 3.79
N SER A 591 15.12 -42.39 3.56
CA SER A 591 14.31 -43.59 3.35
C SER A 591 14.65 -44.29 2.02
N ARG A 592 14.81 -43.53 0.94
CA ARG A 592 15.26 -44.05 -0.37
C ARG A 592 16.67 -44.63 -0.26
N LEU A 593 17.61 -43.91 0.38
CA LEU A 593 18.98 -44.39 0.63
C LEU A 593 19.01 -45.65 1.52
N ALA A 594 18.06 -45.81 2.45
CA ALA A 594 17.90 -47.02 3.25
C ALA A 594 17.34 -48.19 2.41
N GLN A 595 16.40 -47.95 1.50
CA GLN A 595 15.89 -48.94 0.55
C GLN A 595 16.97 -49.38 -0.44
N ASP A 596 17.71 -48.45 -1.06
CA ASP A 596 18.83 -48.75 -1.97
C ASP A 596 19.91 -49.60 -1.27
N LYS A 597 20.19 -49.30 0.00
CA LYS A 597 21.11 -50.08 0.84
C LYS A 597 20.60 -51.50 1.11
N GLU A 598 19.29 -51.69 1.26
CA GLU A 598 18.70 -53.02 1.45
C GLU A 598 18.63 -53.82 0.15
N GLU A 599 18.26 -53.20 -0.99
CA GLU A 599 18.34 -53.84 -2.30
C GLU A 599 19.78 -54.25 -2.63
N MET A 600 20.77 -53.40 -2.34
CA MET A 600 22.18 -53.72 -2.54
C MET A 600 22.64 -54.90 -1.66
N LYS A 601 22.19 -54.99 -0.40
CA LYS A 601 22.43 -56.20 0.43
C LYS A 601 21.81 -57.44 -0.19
N MET A 602 20.56 -57.36 -0.67
CA MET A 602 19.87 -58.51 -1.28
C MET A 602 20.60 -59.00 -2.53
N LYS A 603 21.05 -58.08 -3.40
CA LYS A 603 21.88 -58.42 -4.57
C LYS A 603 23.24 -59.02 -4.19
N LEU A 604 23.86 -58.55 -3.10
CA LEU A 604 25.11 -59.14 -2.58
C LEU A 604 24.89 -60.54 -1.99
N LEU A 605 23.75 -60.81 -1.36
CA LEU A 605 23.37 -62.15 -0.86
C LEU A 605 23.07 -63.11 -2.01
N GLU A 606 22.33 -62.66 -3.04
CA GLU A 606 22.08 -63.43 -4.26
C GLU A 606 23.39 -63.75 -5.00
N LEU A 607 24.28 -62.76 -5.16
CA LEU A 607 25.61 -62.95 -5.71
C LEU A 607 26.43 -63.98 -4.91
N GLN A 608 26.37 -63.94 -3.58
CA GLN A 608 27.02 -64.92 -2.71
C GLN A 608 26.43 -66.32 -2.90
N GLU A 609 25.11 -66.47 -3.07
CA GLU A 609 24.49 -67.77 -3.34
C GLU A 609 24.87 -68.30 -4.72
N LEU A 610 24.82 -67.47 -5.76
CA LEU A 610 25.22 -67.84 -7.13
C LEU A 610 26.70 -68.27 -7.20
N VAL A 611 27.60 -67.56 -6.52
CA VAL A 611 29.02 -67.95 -6.41
C VAL A 611 29.17 -69.30 -5.68
N MET A 612 28.44 -69.51 -4.57
CA MET A 612 28.43 -70.80 -3.88
C MET A 612 27.84 -71.94 -4.74
N ARG A 613 26.87 -71.64 -5.60
CA ARG A 613 26.26 -72.58 -6.56
C ARG A 613 27.26 -72.95 -7.66
N LEU A 614 27.91 -71.97 -8.29
CA LEU A 614 28.96 -72.17 -9.30
C LEU A 614 30.14 -73.00 -8.74
N VAL A 615 30.54 -72.75 -7.49
CA VAL A 615 31.59 -73.55 -6.83
C VAL A 615 31.16 -75.01 -6.63
N ARG A 616 29.89 -75.28 -6.29
CA ARG A 616 29.36 -76.66 -6.21
C ARG A 616 29.34 -77.33 -7.59
N GLU A 617 28.75 -76.66 -8.59
CA GLU A 617 28.66 -77.12 -9.98
C GLU A 617 30.04 -77.49 -10.55
N ARG A 618 31.04 -76.62 -10.36
CA ARG A 618 32.43 -76.87 -10.76
C ARG A 618 33.09 -78.00 -9.96
N ASN A 619 32.84 -78.11 -8.66
CA ASN A 619 33.40 -79.21 -7.84
C ASN A 619 32.77 -80.57 -8.20
N GLU A 620 31.49 -80.60 -8.56
CA GLU A 620 30.84 -81.77 -9.16
C GLU A 620 31.45 -82.13 -10.52
N TRP A 621 31.69 -81.13 -11.38
CA TRP A 621 32.35 -81.33 -12.67
C TRP A 621 33.75 -81.93 -12.50
N TYR A 622 34.56 -81.40 -11.58
CA TYR A 622 35.86 -81.98 -11.24
C TYR A 622 35.73 -83.42 -10.70
N SER A 623 34.72 -83.70 -9.87
CA SER A 623 34.48 -85.06 -9.36
C SER A 623 34.11 -86.05 -10.47
N LYS A 624 33.25 -85.62 -11.42
CA LYS A 624 32.87 -86.39 -12.61
C LYS A 624 34.07 -86.60 -13.55
N TYR A 625 34.89 -85.57 -13.75
CA TYR A 625 36.13 -85.65 -14.54
C TYR A 625 37.16 -86.60 -13.93
N VAL A 626 37.40 -86.54 -12.62
CA VAL A 626 38.33 -87.45 -11.93
C VAL A 626 37.84 -88.91 -11.98
N ALA A 627 36.53 -89.14 -11.83
CA ALA A 627 35.93 -90.47 -11.99
C ALA A 627 36.06 -91.01 -13.44
N ALA A 628 35.91 -90.14 -14.45
CA ALA A 628 36.11 -90.52 -15.85
C ALA A 628 37.59 -90.78 -16.18
N ALA A 629 38.52 -89.98 -15.64
CA ALA A 629 39.96 -90.18 -15.80
C ALA A 629 40.48 -91.47 -15.16
N GLN A 630 39.75 -92.01 -14.16
CA GLN A 630 40.03 -93.32 -13.56
C GLN A 630 39.45 -94.51 -14.36
N ASN A 631 38.67 -94.26 -15.43
CA ASN A 631 37.94 -95.31 -16.15
C ASN A 631 37.97 -95.08 -17.69
N PRO A 632 39.02 -95.54 -18.40
CA PRO A 632 39.38 -95.04 -19.74
C PRO A 632 38.32 -95.16 -20.86
N GLU A 633 37.37 -96.09 -20.77
CA GLU A 633 36.38 -96.33 -21.84
C GLU A 633 35.32 -95.22 -21.99
N LEU A 634 35.17 -94.32 -21.01
CA LEU A 634 34.14 -93.27 -21.05
C LEU A 634 34.56 -91.98 -21.78
N LEU A 635 35.84 -91.81 -22.13
CA LEU A 635 36.33 -90.60 -22.81
C LEU A 635 35.83 -90.46 -24.27
N ALA A 636 35.38 -91.56 -24.89
CA ALA A 636 35.01 -91.60 -26.32
C ALA A 636 33.63 -91.02 -26.68
N LYS A 637 32.96 -90.27 -25.78
CA LYS A 637 31.59 -89.77 -26.01
C LYS A 637 31.29 -88.32 -25.59
N GLN A 638 32.31 -87.51 -25.26
CA GLN A 638 32.11 -86.09 -24.92
C GLN A 638 33.06 -85.10 -25.65
N GLU A 639 33.48 -85.41 -26.88
CA GLU A 639 34.03 -84.40 -27.81
C GLU A 639 32.91 -83.58 -28.49
N ALA A 640 32.15 -82.77 -27.73
CA ALA A 640 31.19 -81.82 -28.30
C ALA A 640 30.72 -80.72 -27.31
N ALA A 641 31.52 -79.65 -27.11
CA ALA A 641 31.06 -78.26 -26.91
C ALA A 641 32.20 -77.31 -26.46
N PRO A 642 32.85 -76.56 -27.37
CA PRO A 642 33.58 -75.35 -26.99
C PRO A 642 32.60 -74.19 -26.70
N ASN A 643 32.96 -73.34 -25.74
CA ASN A 643 32.41 -71.98 -25.54
C ASN A 643 30.88 -71.86 -25.38
N GLN A 644 30.31 -72.55 -24.39
CA GLN A 644 29.13 -72.02 -23.68
C GLN A 644 29.55 -71.61 -22.28
N GLU A 645 29.47 -70.32 -21.94
CA GLU A 645 29.70 -69.84 -20.57
C GLU A 645 28.57 -70.37 -19.67
N ASP A 646 28.91 -70.86 -18.47
CA ASP A 646 27.94 -71.44 -17.53
C ASP A 646 26.75 -70.50 -17.28
N PRO A 647 25.50 -71.00 -17.22
CA PRO A 647 24.32 -70.15 -16.99
C PRO A 647 24.43 -69.41 -15.64
N THR A 648 24.97 -70.06 -14.61
CA THR A 648 25.27 -69.47 -13.31
C THR A 648 26.32 -68.36 -13.41
N ALA A 649 27.35 -68.53 -14.24
CA ALA A 649 28.36 -67.49 -14.49
C ALA A 649 27.77 -66.28 -15.26
N LYS A 650 26.86 -66.51 -16.21
CA LYS A 650 26.12 -65.44 -16.90
C LYS A 650 25.25 -64.64 -15.93
N GLN A 651 24.55 -65.31 -15.01
CA GLN A 651 23.77 -64.66 -13.95
C GLN A 651 24.67 -63.81 -13.02
N ILE A 652 25.84 -64.33 -12.63
CA ILE A 652 26.84 -63.57 -11.86
C ILE A 652 27.31 -62.32 -12.62
N MET A 653 27.64 -62.44 -13.91
CA MET A 653 28.10 -61.31 -14.74
C MET A 653 27.01 -60.27 -15.00
N GLN A 654 25.74 -60.69 -15.07
CA GLN A 654 24.58 -59.81 -15.16
C GLN A 654 24.39 -59.04 -13.84
N LEU A 655 24.33 -59.75 -12.72
CA LEU A 655 24.11 -59.17 -11.39
C LEU A 655 25.27 -58.23 -10.98
N LEU A 656 26.52 -58.56 -11.32
CA LEU A 656 27.67 -57.68 -11.13
C LEU A 656 27.54 -56.37 -11.94
N ARG A 657 27.01 -56.41 -13.16
CA ARG A 657 26.77 -55.21 -13.98
C ARG A 657 25.70 -54.31 -13.35
N GLU A 658 24.66 -54.90 -12.78
CA GLU A 658 23.59 -54.18 -12.08
C GLU A 658 24.04 -53.61 -10.72
N ILE A 659 24.96 -54.28 -10.03
CA ILE A 659 25.64 -53.75 -8.83
C ILE A 659 26.61 -52.61 -9.19
N GLN A 660 27.26 -52.68 -10.35
CA GLN A 660 28.27 -51.71 -10.79
C GLN A 660 27.64 -50.40 -11.32
N ASN A 661 26.44 -50.44 -11.88
CA ASN A 661 25.74 -49.28 -12.46
C ASN A 661 24.43 -48.91 -11.71
N PRO A 662 24.45 -48.56 -10.41
CA PRO A 662 23.23 -48.15 -9.69
C PRO A 662 22.71 -46.76 -10.11
N GLN A 663 23.51 -45.98 -10.85
CA GLN A 663 23.26 -44.56 -11.11
C GLN A 663 22.14 -44.28 -12.12
N GLU A 664 21.72 -45.24 -12.94
CA GLU A 664 20.61 -45.04 -13.89
C GLU A 664 19.23 -44.85 -13.20
N ARG A 665 19.12 -45.14 -11.89
CA ARG A 665 17.92 -44.82 -11.09
C ARG A 665 17.90 -43.41 -10.49
N LEU A 666 19.00 -42.66 -10.50
CA LEU A 666 19.08 -41.31 -9.92
C LEU A 666 18.55 -40.23 -10.88
N GLY A 667 17.31 -40.41 -11.33
CA GLY A 667 16.60 -39.46 -12.17
C GLY A 667 16.28 -38.14 -11.45
N SER A 668 16.49 -37.03 -12.17
CA SER A 668 15.81 -35.73 -11.98
C SER A 668 15.78 -35.08 -10.58
N LEU A 669 16.80 -35.27 -9.73
CA LEU A 669 16.93 -34.49 -8.48
C LEU A 669 18.31 -33.89 -8.20
N LEU A 670 19.30 -34.10 -9.07
CA LEU A 670 20.61 -33.44 -8.96
C LEU A 670 20.69 -32.08 -9.67
N GLU A 671 19.62 -31.63 -10.33
CA GLU A 671 19.52 -30.28 -10.91
C GLU A 671 19.12 -29.24 -9.86
N ASN A 672 19.96 -29.10 -8.83
CA ASN A 672 19.97 -27.93 -7.96
C ASN A 672 21.41 -27.39 -7.91
N PRO A 673 21.73 -26.27 -8.57
CA PRO A 673 23.06 -25.69 -8.50
C PRO A 673 23.30 -25.12 -7.09
N CYS A 674 23.94 -25.93 -6.24
CA CYS A 674 24.39 -25.50 -4.91
C CYS A 674 25.55 -24.50 -5.03
N ILE A 675 25.22 -23.23 -5.30
CA ILE A 675 26.17 -22.12 -5.33
C ILE A 675 26.88 -22.05 -3.96
N PRO A 676 28.22 -22.21 -3.89
CA PRO A 676 28.94 -22.18 -2.63
C PRO A 676 29.04 -20.75 -2.09
N PHE A 677 28.17 -20.40 -1.14
CA PHE A 677 28.18 -19.09 -0.48
C PHE A 677 29.38 -18.95 0.47
N PHE A 678 30.51 -18.49 -0.06
CA PHE A 678 31.64 -18.02 0.75
C PHE A 678 31.38 -16.60 1.25
N TYR A 679 31.07 -16.46 2.54
CA TYR A 679 31.04 -15.15 3.19
C TYR A 679 32.37 -14.87 3.92
N ARG A 680 32.80 -13.62 3.86
CA ARG A 680 33.79 -13.03 4.77
C ARG A 680 33.28 -11.62 5.06
N ALA A 681 33.13 -11.28 6.34
CA ALA A 681 32.81 -9.90 6.73
C ALA A 681 34.01 -8.99 6.39
N ASP A 682 33.71 -7.81 5.87
CA ASP A 682 34.67 -6.71 5.72
C ASP A 682 34.69 -5.86 7.01
N GLU A 683 35.66 -4.97 7.18
CA GLU A 683 35.90 -4.23 8.45
C GLU A 683 34.78 -3.24 8.86
N ASN A 684 33.68 -3.18 8.09
CA ASN A 684 32.53 -2.29 8.31
C ASN A 684 31.18 -3.06 8.47
N ASP A 685 31.22 -4.36 8.78
CA ASP A 685 30.05 -5.26 8.93
C ASP A 685 29.14 -5.42 7.68
N GLU A 686 29.50 -4.84 6.53
CA GLU A 686 28.79 -5.05 5.25
C GLU A 686 29.08 -6.44 4.64
N VAL A 687 28.03 -7.25 4.44
CA VAL A 687 28.13 -8.56 3.79
C VAL A 687 27.98 -8.44 2.27
N LYS A 688 29.09 -8.31 1.54
CA LYS A 688 29.11 -8.33 0.06
C LYS A 688 29.04 -9.77 -0.46
N ILE A 689 27.84 -10.20 -0.86
CA ILE A 689 27.62 -11.48 -1.54
C ILE A 689 27.95 -11.30 -3.03
N MET A 690 29.01 -11.94 -3.50
CA MET A 690 29.22 -12.17 -4.94
C MET A 690 28.57 -13.50 -5.35
N VAL A 691 27.72 -13.45 -6.37
CA VAL A 691 27.24 -14.62 -7.10
C VAL A 691 28.07 -14.73 -8.38
N VAL A 692 28.50 -15.95 -8.71
CA VAL A 692 29.32 -16.30 -9.89
C VAL A 692 28.62 -17.41 -10.66
#